data_AF-A0A9W4S7R4-F1
#
_entry.id   AF-A0A9W4S7R4-F1
#
_cell.length_a   1.000
_cell.length_b   1.000
_cell.length_c   1.000
_cell.angle_alpha   90.00
_cell.angle_beta   90.00
_cell.angle_gamma   90.00
#
_symmetry.space_group_name_H-M   'P 1'
#
loop_
_entity.id
_entity.type
_entity.pdbx_description
1 polymer ?
#
loop_
_entity_poly.entity_id
_entity_poly.type
_entity_poly.pdbx_seq_one_letter_code
_entity_poly.pdbx_strand_id
1 'polypeptide(L)'
;MSRPSSPIPSEKSVPPTGSTKSDLEDVEATAAPPSEQPEQPPRYSIYTTWEKRFIVLGACLAAFFSPFTAQIYLPALTVLAEDFNVSDSDMNLTLTTYMIFQGIVPMFIGSLADNSGRRPAYVICFVVYIAANIGLALSQNYASLLVVRCLQSAGSSSTVALASAVVADVVTSAERGQYIGITVVPIVLAPALGPVLGGILTQFLGWRAIFWFLAILSGVFFIALLLFFPETCRRIVDDGSVRPPRLYRTGYQLLKDYFRSKRTNGDEMTRTTTGGTSNTAIPSLSFKINPFASLMLLFHKEMGLLLGFSAIVFAGFYAIAASMPTQFAQLYGFDSLKVGLMYLPLAGGSVVAGFVVGPLINWNYRRHCRRLGILYDKSRQQDLSDFPIEKARLEIGLPLLFFSSILLLIWGWVLQVGAPVAVPCVLLFLFGVGMIGFNNTTNTLIVDIHPGKAGTATAANNFTRCLLGAAATAAILPMINGMGVGWAFTLLALLYIVFSPSLLAVIHLTYTMEKDQDTHPDGSKMLIAQCYCKAVHFTITVLTSSLPLKVHLCHCSICRYTHGTLCIFHAPLPSGVAPSFISPSSLSALTAYRHATASSTRYFCSTCSCHIGDQGIEDDDWVISASIFDANKDDVPSVWDIRQHVNTHSALGGGLYDWLPSIAGKELKVWNPKPDTKLKLRRPEVRDDGKEVLRAQCHCGGVSFTISRPSAGVESYKDWISPTEPNKWMAGTDTCGDCRLQTGAHITGWAFVPQSCITPQIPKDLTLGTSKMFQSTEKVSRSFCGVCGASVLAFYSGPERALIDGDRLFNVAVGLFRAPEGVLAEDWLTWRTVKVGWVENGKQYDSALVEALAEGTAKWGEKHGDKGKILEMYP
;
A
#
# COMPACT_ATOMS: atom_id res chain seq x y z
N MET A 1 4.70 -72.41 -18.40
CA MET A 1 3.38 -72.07 -18.97
C MET A 1 3.00 -70.71 -18.40
N SER A 2 3.21 -69.65 -19.18
CA SER A 2 2.16 -68.86 -19.86
C SER A 2 1.35 -67.99 -18.91
N ARG A 3 1.19 -66.68 -19.07
CA ARG A 3 1.63 -65.62 -19.99
C ARG A 3 1.17 -64.30 -19.30
N PRO A 4 1.51 -63.11 -19.81
CA PRO A 4 1.86 -61.96 -18.99
C PRO A 4 0.89 -60.77 -19.12
N SER A 5 1.20 -59.74 -18.34
CA SER A 5 0.80 -58.35 -18.52
C SER A 5 1.25 -57.78 -19.88
N SER A 6 0.45 -56.87 -20.44
CA SER A 6 0.86 -56.00 -21.56
C SER A 6 0.22 -54.60 -21.48
N PRO A 7 0.89 -53.57 -22.03
CA PRO A 7 0.62 -52.15 -21.78
C PRO A 7 0.01 -51.41 -23.00
N ILE A 8 -0.21 -50.11 -22.79
CA ILE A 8 -0.59 -49.00 -23.70
C ILE A 8 -0.09 -49.14 -25.15
N PRO A 9 -0.88 -48.63 -26.14
CA PRO A 9 -0.27 -48.10 -27.37
C PRO A 9 -0.67 -46.65 -27.72
N SER A 10 0.33 -46.02 -28.34
CA SER A 10 0.49 -44.66 -28.84
C SER A 10 -0.18 -44.35 -30.18
N GLU A 11 -0.26 -43.04 -30.45
CA GLU A 11 -0.52 -42.35 -31.71
C GLU A 11 -0.08 -43.05 -33.00
N LYS A 12 -0.92 -42.91 -34.05
CA LYS A 12 -0.57 -43.18 -35.44
C LYS A 12 -0.71 -41.92 -36.29
N SER A 13 0.42 -41.56 -36.88
CA SER A 13 0.67 -40.67 -38.01
C SER A 13 0.07 -41.15 -39.33
N VAL A 14 -0.26 -40.23 -40.24
CA VAL A 14 -0.45 -40.49 -41.68
C VAL A 14 0.35 -39.46 -42.51
N PRO A 15 1.01 -39.85 -43.63
CA PRO A 15 2.08 -39.11 -44.31
C PRO A 15 1.63 -38.43 -45.65
N PRO A 16 2.55 -37.78 -46.41
CA PRO A 16 2.27 -36.60 -47.25
C PRO A 16 2.26 -36.85 -48.78
N THR A 17 1.69 -35.90 -49.53
CA THR A 17 1.90 -35.58 -50.97
C THR A 17 1.26 -34.21 -51.21
N GLY A 18 1.73 -33.25 -52.00
CA GLY A 18 2.71 -33.14 -53.06
C GLY A 18 2.42 -31.78 -53.75
N SER A 19 3.45 -31.12 -54.26
CA SER A 19 3.44 -29.77 -54.83
C SER A 19 2.62 -29.62 -56.12
N THR A 20 1.95 -28.48 -56.28
CA THR A 20 1.79 -27.81 -57.59
C THR A 20 1.67 -26.29 -57.40
N LYS A 21 2.56 -25.55 -58.06
CA LYS A 21 2.50 -24.10 -58.28
C LYS A 21 1.58 -23.83 -59.48
N SER A 22 0.71 -22.83 -59.37
CA SER A 22 0.26 -22.02 -60.53
C SER A 22 -0.32 -20.69 -60.03
N ASP A 23 0.46 -19.64 -60.26
CA ASP A 23 0.10 -18.29 -60.68
C ASP A 23 -1.32 -17.78 -60.42
N LEU A 24 -1.46 -16.79 -59.54
CA LEU A 24 -2.43 -15.69 -59.67
C LEU A 24 -1.85 -14.43 -59.00
N GLU A 25 -2.12 -13.32 -59.68
CA GLU A 25 -1.43 -12.03 -59.67
C GLU A 25 -1.63 -11.17 -58.42
N ASP A 26 -0.67 -10.24 -58.25
CA ASP A 26 -0.58 -9.20 -57.24
C ASP A 26 -1.80 -8.27 -57.22
N VAL A 27 -2.45 -8.19 -56.05
CA VAL A 27 -3.24 -7.01 -55.65
C VAL A 27 -2.65 -6.49 -54.34
N GLU A 28 -1.94 -5.37 -54.44
CA GLU A 28 -1.39 -4.61 -53.32
C GLU A 28 -2.47 -4.31 -52.27
N ALA A 29 -2.38 -4.96 -51.12
CA ALA A 29 -3.14 -4.58 -49.93
C ALA A 29 -2.51 -3.32 -49.33
N THR A 30 -3.13 -2.17 -49.58
CA THR A 30 -2.90 -0.94 -48.83
C THR A 30 -3.00 -1.22 -47.32
N ALA A 31 -1.88 -1.10 -46.62
CA ALA A 31 -1.82 -1.26 -45.18
C ALA A 31 -2.70 -0.21 -44.49
N ALA A 32 -3.72 -0.68 -43.76
CA ALA A 32 -4.47 0.13 -42.82
C ALA A 32 -3.52 0.63 -41.70
N PRO A 33 -3.70 1.86 -41.19
CA PRO A 33 -2.86 2.38 -40.12
C PRO A 33 -3.01 1.52 -38.84
N PRO A 34 -1.96 1.38 -38.02
CA PRO A 34 -2.01 0.54 -36.83
C PRO A 34 -3.05 1.09 -35.86
N SER A 35 -3.98 0.24 -35.43
CA SER A 35 -4.90 0.53 -34.32
C SER A 35 -4.10 0.87 -33.06
N GLU A 36 -4.30 2.06 -32.51
CA GLU A 36 -3.81 2.44 -31.18
C GLU A 36 -4.37 1.47 -30.14
N GLN A 37 -3.49 0.62 -29.61
CA GLN A 37 -3.77 -0.17 -28.41
C GLN A 37 -3.80 0.79 -27.21
N PRO A 38 -4.67 0.59 -26.21
CA PRO A 38 -4.65 1.40 -24.99
C PRO A 38 -3.28 1.28 -24.33
N GLU A 39 -2.56 2.41 -24.21
CA GLU A 39 -1.24 2.48 -23.58
C GLU A 39 -1.30 1.86 -22.18
N GLN A 40 -0.63 0.72 -22.01
CA GLN A 40 -0.38 0.15 -20.70
C GLN A 40 0.43 1.16 -19.87
N PRO A 41 0.16 1.34 -18.57
CA PRO A 41 0.95 2.24 -17.75
C PRO A 41 2.43 1.83 -17.79
N PRO A 42 3.36 2.79 -17.91
CA PRO A 42 4.77 2.50 -18.10
C PRO A 42 5.34 1.66 -16.95
N ARG A 43 6.24 0.72 -17.29
CA ARG A 43 6.90 -0.16 -16.31
C ARG A 43 7.71 0.69 -15.32
N TYR A 44 7.57 0.40 -14.02
CA TYR A 44 8.26 1.15 -12.95
C TYR A 44 9.79 1.14 -13.06
N SER A 45 10.38 0.08 -13.64
CA SER A 45 11.82 -0.01 -13.89
C SER A 45 12.08 -0.89 -15.11
N ILE A 46 13.04 -0.48 -15.94
CA ILE A 46 13.49 -1.26 -17.10
C ILE A 46 14.43 -2.42 -16.74
N TYR A 47 14.97 -2.43 -15.52
CA TYR A 47 15.96 -3.42 -15.08
C TYR A 47 15.33 -4.81 -14.95
N THR A 48 16.02 -5.81 -15.49
CA THR A 48 15.68 -7.21 -15.27
C THR A 48 15.85 -7.59 -13.81
N THR A 49 15.21 -8.68 -13.37
CA THR A 49 15.30 -9.17 -11.98
C THR A 49 16.74 -9.41 -11.54
N TRP A 50 17.60 -9.90 -12.45
CA TRP A 50 19.01 -10.11 -12.16
C TRP A 50 19.79 -8.81 -12.03
N GLU A 51 19.56 -7.84 -12.91
CA GLU A 51 20.17 -6.50 -12.80
C GLU A 51 19.78 -5.81 -11.50
N LYS A 52 18.49 -5.85 -11.13
CA LYS A 52 18.02 -5.35 -9.83
C LYS A 52 18.76 -6.01 -8.66
N ARG A 53 18.91 -7.34 -8.67
CA ARG A 53 19.64 -8.08 -7.63
C ARG A 53 21.09 -7.65 -7.53
N PHE A 54 21.78 -7.46 -8.65
CA PHE A 54 23.18 -6.99 -8.65
C PHE A 54 23.32 -5.57 -8.12
N ILE A 55 22.44 -4.66 -8.53
CA ILE A 55 22.41 -3.27 -8.04
C ILE A 55 22.17 -3.25 -6.53
N VAL A 56 21.15 -3.98 -6.07
CA VAL A 56 20.84 -4.07 -4.64
C VAL A 56 22.00 -4.69 -3.88
N LEU A 57 22.58 -5.80 -4.35
CA LEU A 57 23.74 -6.43 -3.72
C LEU A 57 24.93 -5.47 -3.60
N GLY A 58 25.24 -4.71 -4.64
CA GLY A 58 26.29 -3.69 -4.60
C GLY A 58 26.02 -2.62 -3.53
N ALA A 59 24.77 -2.16 -3.42
CA ALA A 59 24.37 -1.21 -2.39
C ALA A 59 24.44 -1.81 -0.97
N CYS A 60 24.08 -3.08 -0.82
CA CYS A 60 24.16 -3.80 0.45
C CYS A 60 25.61 -4.01 0.91
N LEU A 61 26.51 -4.34 -0.02
CA LEU A 61 27.95 -4.44 0.25
C LEU A 61 28.55 -3.09 0.61
N ALA A 62 28.09 -1.98 0.01
CA ALA A 62 28.49 -0.65 0.44
C ALA A 62 28.03 -0.36 1.88
N ALA A 63 26.76 -0.67 2.20
CA ALA A 63 26.18 -0.45 3.52
C ALA A 63 26.88 -1.25 4.64
N PHE A 64 27.51 -2.39 4.32
CA PHE A 64 28.29 -3.21 5.26
C PHE A 64 29.42 -2.42 5.94
N PHE A 65 30.11 -1.53 5.20
CA PHE A 65 31.28 -0.81 5.71
C PHE A 65 30.96 0.09 6.91
N SER A 66 29.76 0.67 6.97
CA SER A 66 29.36 1.59 8.05
C SER A 66 29.38 0.91 9.44
N PRO A 67 28.56 -0.12 9.71
CA PRO A 67 28.63 -0.84 10.99
C PRO A 67 29.92 -1.64 11.15
N PHE A 68 30.51 -2.17 10.08
CA PHE A 68 31.73 -2.98 10.18
C PHE A 68 32.92 -2.16 10.73
N THR A 69 33.09 -0.93 10.25
CA THR A 69 34.17 -0.03 10.68
C THR A 69 34.07 0.36 12.15
N ALA A 70 32.85 0.63 12.63
CA ALA A 70 32.64 0.96 14.04
C ALA A 70 33.05 -0.20 14.95
N GLN A 71 32.70 -1.43 14.55
CA GLN A 71 32.84 -2.62 15.40
C GLN A 71 34.23 -3.27 15.33
N ILE A 72 34.93 -3.22 14.19
CA ILE A 72 36.30 -3.77 14.05
C ILE A 72 37.32 -3.09 14.95
N TYR A 73 37.02 -1.88 15.42
CA TYR A 73 37.90 -1.13 16.30
C TYR A 73 37.84 -1.54 17.77
N LEU A 74 36.69 -2.02 18.24
CA LEU A 74 36.42 -2.21 19.67
C LEU A 74 37.47 -3.07 20.41
N PRO A 75 37.94 -4.20 19.86
CA PRO A 75 38.94 -5.04 20.55
C PRO A 75 40.34 -4.42 20.64
N ALA A 76 40.60 -3.35 19.88
CA ALA A 76 41.88 -2.65 19.87
C ALA A 76 41.93 -1.49 20.87
N LEU A 77 40.80 -1.12 21.49
CA LEU A 77 40.68 0.08 22.32
C LEU A 77 41.72 0.13 23.46
N THR A 78 41.89 -0.96 24.20
CA THR A 78 42.85 -1.03 25.32
C THR A 78 44.30 -0.95 24.83
N VAL A 79 44.64 -1.69 23.76
CA VAL A 79 45.98 -1.66 23.13
C VAL A 79 46.32 -0.27 22.60
N LEU A 80 45.35 0.44 22.05
CA LEU A 80 45.52 1.81 21.58
C LEU A 80 45.69 2.81 22.71
N ALA A 81 44.94 2.64 23.81
CA ALA A 81 45.09 3.49 25.00
C ALA A 81 46.52 3.37 25.56
N GLU A 82 47.05 2.15 25.59
CA GLU A 82 48.44 1.87 25.97
C GLU A 82 49.46 2.46 24.97
N ASP A 83 49.32 2.24 23.66
CA ASP A 83 50.27 2.73 22.63
C ASP A 83 50.35 4.27 22.57
N PHE A 84 49.23 4.95 22.82
CA PHE A 84 49.18 6.42 22.87
C PHE A 84 49.39 7.01 24.27
N ASN A 85 49.54 6.16 25.30
CA ASN A 85 49.68 6.55 26.71
C ASN A 85 48.56 7.51 27.17
N VAL A 86 47.31 7.16 26.88
CA VAL A 86 46.10 7.90 27.26
C VAL A 86 45.15 7.01 28.06
N SER A 87 44.15 7.58 28.71
CA SER A 87 43.18 6.78 29.47
C SER A 87 42.22 6.01 28.55
N ASP A 88 41.66 4.90 29.03
CA ASP A 88 40.58 4.17 28.33
C ASP A 88 39.38 5.08 28.03
N SER A 89 39.13 6.07 28.90
CA SER A 89 38.07 7.06 28.72
C SER A 89 38.37 7.99 27.54
N ASP A 90 39.63 8.44 27.39
CA ASP A 90 40.06 9.23 26.23
C ASP A 90 39.96 8.38 24.96
N MET A 91 40.38 7.12 25.00
CA MET A 91 40.26 6.26 23.81
C MET A 91 38.79 6.02 23.43
N ASN A 92 37.89 5.87 24.39
CA ASN A 92 36.43 5.80 24.12
C ASN A 92 35.86 7.10 23.56
N LEU A 93 36.48 8.27 23.79
CA LEU A 93 36.08 9.51 23.13
C LEU A 93 36.23 9.42 21.60
N THR A 94 37.16 8.61 21.09
CA THR A 94 37.29 8.37 19.64
C THR A 94 36.08 7.61 19.08
N LEU A 95 35.43 6.75 19.87
CA LEU A 95 34.18 6.09 19.49
C LEU A 95 33.00 7.07 19.58
N THR A 96 32.93 7.86 20.64
CA THR A 96 31.91 8.91 20.84
C THR A 96 31.89 9.91 19.67
N THR A 97 33.06 10.46 19.32
CA THR A 97 33.19 11.44 18.23
C THR A 97 32.88 10.81 16.86
N TYR A 98 33.29 9.56 16.64
CA TYR A 98 32.90 8.79 15.46
C TYR A 98 31.37 8.70 15.33
N MET A 99 30.66 8.37 16.42
CA MET A 99 29.20 8.25 16.41
C MET A 99 28.49 9.60 16.17
N ILE A 100 29.01 10.70 16.68
CA ILE A 100 28.45 12.04 16.43
C ILE A 100 28.43 12.33 14.91
N PHE A 101 29.56 12.11 14.23
CA PHE A 101 29.63 12.27 12.78
C PHE A 101 28.76 11.23 12.04
N GLN A 102 28.62 10.03 12.59
CA GLN A 102 27.77 8.97 12.02
C GLN A 102 26.29 9.34 12.02
N GLY A 103 25.85 10.14 13.00
CA GLY A 103 24.49 10.69 13.05
C GLY A 103 24.31 11.91 12.15
N ILE A 104 25.27 12.83 12.13
CA ILE A 104 25.16 14.12 11.45
C ILE A 104 25.28 13.99 9.93
N VAL A 105 26.31 13.30 9.45
CA VAL A 105 26.69 13.30 8.02
C VAL A 105 25.63 12.72 7.08
N PRO A 106 24.91 11.63 7.42
CA PRO A 106 23.85 11.10 6.56
C PRO A 106 22.73 12.09 6.23
N MET A 107 22.45 13.07 7.10
CA MET A 107 21.46 14.12 6.80
C MET A 107 21.88 15.01 5.63
N PHE A 108 23.19 15.24 5.46
CA PHE A 108 23.73 16.05 4.37
C PHE A 108 23.86 15.24 3.08
N ILE A 109 24.47 14.06 3.17
CA ILE A 109 24.72 13.20 2.01
C ILE A 109 23.41 12.63 1.44
N GLY A 110 22.41 12.36 2.27
CA GLY A 110 21.08 11.93 1.80
C GLY A 110 20.44 12.98 0.91
N SER A 111 20.37 14.24 1.37
CA SER A 111 19.83 15.35 0.58
C SER A 111 20.66 15.64 -0.68
N LEU A 112 21.98 15.49 -0.60
CA LEU A 112 22.86 15.57 -1.77
C LEU A 112 22.52 14.47 -2.78
N ALA A 113 22.33 13.22 -2.33
CA ALA A 113 22.05 12.09 -3.19
C ALA A 113 20.69 12.18 -3.88
N ASP A 114 19.68 12.77 -3.23
CA ASP A 114 18.35 12.98 -3.82
C ASP A 114 18.39 14.02 -4.95
N ASN A 115 19.28 15.00 -4.86
CA ASN A 115 19.38 16.08 -5.84
C ASN A 115 20.41 15.82 -6.94
N SER A 116 21.55 15.26 -6.56
CA SER A 116 22.75 15.10 -7.38
C SER A 116 23.04 13.65 -7.74
N GLY A 117 22.15 12.70 -7.48
CA GLY A 117 22.31 11.30 -7.88
C GLY A 117 22.92 10.39 -6.81
N ARG A 118 22.64 9.08 -6.92
CA ARG A 118 23.12 8.07 -5.96
C ARG A 118 24.59 7.76 -6.16
N ARG A 119 25.05 7.65 -7.40
CA ARG A 119 26.42 7.22 -7.71
C ARG A 119 27.47 8.25 -7.25
N PRO A 120 27.34 9.56 -7.52
CA PRO A 120 28.29 10.55 -7.00
C PRO A 120 28.35 10.57 -5.48
N ALA A 121 27.22 10.38 -4.79
CA ALA A 121 27.18 10.32 -3.33
C ALA A 121 28.02 9.15 -2.80
N TYR A 122 27.88 7.95 -3.37
CA TYR A 122 28.76 6.81 -3.03
C TYR A 122 30.23 7.10 -3.31
N VAL A 123 30.54 7.72 -4.44
CA VAL A 123 31.93 8.04 -4.80
C VAL A 123 32.57 8.98 -3.78
N ILE A 124 31.87 10.05 -3.39
CA ILE A 124 32.34 11.00 -2.36
C ILE A 124 32.57 10.27 -1.04
N CYS A 125 31.61 9.46 -0.60
CA CYS A 125 31.70 8.65 0.62
C CYS A 125 32.95 7.77 0.64
N PHE A 126 33.17 6.96 -0.41
CA PHE A 126 34.30 6.03 -0.45
C PHE A 126 35.66 6.71 -0.60
N VAL A 127 35.75 7.81 -1.36
CA VAL A 127 37.00 8.59 -1.45
C VAL A 127 37.41 9.13 -0.09
N VAL A 128 36.46 9.74 0.64
CA VAL A 128 36.69 10.26 2.00
C VAL A 128 37.06 9.11 2.95
N TYR A 129 36.33 7.99 2.87
CA TYR A 129 36.56 6.83 3.72
C TYR A 129 37.93 6.19 3.51
N ILE A 130 38.36 5.97 2.27
CA ILE A 130 39.68 5.39 1.95
C ILE A 130 40.80 6.31 2.42
N ALA A 131 40.70 7.62 2.13
CA ALA A 131 41.68 8.60 2.57
C ALA A 131 41.79 8.65 4.10
N ALA A 132 40.66 8.59 4.81
CA ALA A 132 40.63 8.54 6.27
C ALA A 132 41.27 7.26 6.82
N ASN A 133 41.01 6.08 6.22
CA ASN A 133 41.65 4.84 6.64
C ASN A 133 43.18 4.90 6.48
N ILE A 134 43.68 5.44 5.38
CA ILE A 134 45.13 5.64 5.18
C ILE A 134 45.68 6.60 6.24
N GLY A 135 44.99 7.72 6.49
CA GLY A 135 45.38 8.67 7.53
C GLY A 135 45.41 8.07 8.93
N LEU A 136 44.47 7.18 9.26
CA LEU A 136 44.43 6.47 10.55
C LEU A 136 45.56 5.46 10.70
N ALA A 137 45.87 4.72 9.63
CA ALA A 137 47.00 3.79 9.61
C ALA A 137 48.35 4.50 9.84
N LEU A 138 48.46 5.75 9.37
CA LEU A 138 49.64 6.60 9.51
C LEU A 138 49.61 7.52 10.74
N SER A 139 48.59 7.42 11.58
CA SER A 139 48.46 8.27 12.77
C SER A 139 49.57 8.01 13.79
N GLN A 140 50.13 9.10 14.32
CA GLN A 140 51.26 9.08 15.26
C GLN A 140 50.93 9.71 16.61
N ASN A 141 49.79 10.36 16.74
CA ASN A 141 49.33 10.92 18.01
C ASN A 141 47.81 10.79 18.16
N TYR A 142 47.34 10.82 19.41
CA TYR A 142 45.94 10.68 19.77
C TYR A 142 45.03 11.72 19.09
N ALA A 143 45.46 12.99 18.99
CA ALA A 143 44.67 14.04 18.35
C ALA A 143 44.43 13.76 16.86
N SER A 144 45.46 13.32 16.15
CA SER A 144 45.36 12.92 14.73
C SER A 144 44.45 11.70 14.55
N LEU A 145 44.55 10.71 15.44
CA LEU A 145 43.65 9.55 15.45
C LEU A 145 42.19 10.01 15.59
N LEU A 146 41.89 10.85 16.58
CA LEU A 146 40.55 11.37 16.86
C LEU A 146 39.97 12.15 15.67
N VAL A 147 40.72 13.08 15.08
CA VAL A 147 40.23 13.90 13.97
C VAL A 147 39.98 13.05 12.73
N VAL A 148 40.91 12.15 12.37
CA VAL A 148 40.73 11.31 11.18
C VAL A 148 39.64 10.26 11.41
N ARG A 149 39.34 9.88 12.66
CA ARG A 149 38.16 9.05 12.98
C ARG A 149 36.84 9.73 12.64
N CYS A 150 36.70 11.02 12.90
CA CYS A 150 35.53 11.79 12.47
C CYS A 150 35.37 11.74 10.95
N LEU A 151 36.48 11.86 10.21
CA LEU A 151 36.49 11.79 8.74
C LEU A 151 36.13 10.39 8.22
N GLN A 152 36.62 9.34 8.88
CA GLN A 152 36.29 7.95 8.57
C GLN A 152 34.79 7.67 8.74
N SER A 153 34.19 8.19 9.81
CA SER A 153 32.75 8.12 10.04
C SER A 153 31.96 8.87 8.96
N ALA A 154 32.40 10.09 8.60
CA ALA A 154 31.77 10.88 7.56
C ALA A 154 31.75 10.15 6.20
N GLY A 155 32.85 9.47 5.85
CA GLY A 155 32.94 8.69 4.62
C GLY A 155 32.03 7.45 4.59
N SER A 156 31.85 6.74 5.71
CA SER A 156 31.13 5.46 5.72
C SER A 156 29.65 5.56 6.10
N SER A 157 29.28 6.46 7.00
CA SER A 157 27.95 6.50 7.66
C SER A 157 26.75 6.54 6.71
N SER A 158 26.87 7.30 5.61
CA SER A 158 25.77 7.53 4.67
C SER A 158 25.45 6.33 3.77
N THR A 159 26.35 5.35 3.69
CA THR A 159 26.20 4.18 2.78
C THR A 159 24.96 3.35 3.08
N VAL A 160 24.53 3.26 4.34
CA VAL A 160 23.31 2.55 4.76
C VAL A 160 22.05 3.27 4.25
N ALA A 161 21.99 4.60 4.41
CA ALA A 161 20.87 5.41 3.93
C ALA A 161 20.79 5.38 2.39
N LEU A 162 21.94 5.47 1.71
CA LEU A 162 22.01 5.35 0.25
C LEU A 162 21.53 3.99 -0.23
N ALA A 163 21.83 2.90 0.49
CA ALA A 163 21.40 1.56 0.07
C ALA A 163 19.88 1.41 0.10
N SER A 164 19.23 1.91 1.16
CA SER A 164 17.77 1.95 1.25
C SER A 164 17.16 2.82 0.14
N ALA A 165 17.79 3.94 -0.21
CA ALA A 165 17.35 4.81 -1.30
C ALA A 165 17.47 4.13 -2.68
N VAL A 166 18.57 3.41 -2.94
CA VAL A 166 18.75 2.64 -4.19
C VAL A 166 17.67 1.58 -4.35
N VAL A 167 17.37 0.81 -3.30
CA VAL A 167 16.27 -0.18 -3.32
C VAL A 167 14.95 0.51 -3.63
N ALA A 168 14.69 1.68 -3.04
CA ALA A 168 13.48 2.44 -3.28
C ALA A 168 13.36 2.96 -4.72
N ASP A 169 14.48 3.25 -5.38
CA ASP A 169 14.51 3.76 -6.76
C ASP A 169 14.33 2.63 -7.79
N VAL A 170 14.86 1.43 -7.56
CA VAL A 170 14.89 0.34 -8.57
C VAL A 170 13.86 -0.77 -8.36
N VAL A 171 13.29 -0.90 -7.15
CA VAL A 171 12.37 -1.99 -6.78
C VAL A 171 10.95 -1.46 -6.58
N THR A 172 9.98 -2.14 -7.21
CA THR A 172 8.55 -1.84 -7.08
C THR A 172 8.07 -2.02 -5.63
N SER A 173 7.02 -1.31 -5.23
CA SER A 173 6.46 -1.45 -3.87
C SER A 173 6.05 -2.89 -3.53
N ALA A 174 5.59 -3.68 -4.51
CA ALA A 174 5.20 -5.08 -4.32
C ALA A 174 6.39 -6.01 -4.05
N GLU A 175 7.56 -5.75 -4.65
CA GLU A 175 8.78 -6.54 -4.45
C GLU A 175 9.65 -6.01 -3.29
N ARG A 176 9.40 -4.78 -2.84
CA ARG A 176 10.25 -4.02 -1.90
C ARG A 176 10.55 -4.77 -0.60
N GLY A 177 9.56 -5.46 -0.02
CA GLY A 177 9.74 -6.19 1.24
C GLY A 177 10.81 -7.29 1.17
N GLN A 178 10.91 -7.99 0.03
CA GLN A 178 11.92 -9.04 -0.16
C GLN A 178 13.32 -8.46 -0.28
N TYR A 179 13.48 -7.38 -1.04
CA TYR A 179 14.78 -6.75 -1.25
C TYR A 179 15.28 -6.01 0.00
N ILE A 180 14.39 -5.35 0.76
CA ILE A 180 14.74 -4.76 2.06
C ILE A 180 15.25 -5.83 3.04
N GLY A 181 14.60 -7.00 3.08
CA GLY A 181 15.05 -8.12 3.92
C GLY A 181 16.49 -8.57 3.60
N ILE A 182 16.86 -8.59 2.31
CA ILE A 182 18.23 -8.90 1.87
C ILE A 182 19.21 -7.79 2.29
N THR A 183 18.80 -6.52 2.19
CA THR A 183 19.63 -5.36 2.58
C THR A 183 20.00 -5.35 4.06
N VAL A 184 19.18 -5.95 4.91
CA VAL A 184 19.46 -6.05 6.35
C VAL A 184 20.56 -7.05 6.67
N VAL A 185 20.78 -8.08 5.83
CA VAL A 185 21.73 -9.17 6.14
C VAL A 185 23.15 -8.66 6.39
N PRO A 186 23.77 -7.82 5.53
CA PRO A 186 25.14 -7.34 5.80
C PRO A 186 25.22 -6.41 7.01
N ILE A 187 24.16 -5.65 7.30
CA ILE A 187 24.09 -4.76 8.45
C ILE A 187 24.12 -5.56 9.76
N VAL A 188 23.46 -6.73 9.78
CA VAL A 188 23.46 -7.64 10.93
C VAL A 188 24.76 -8.45 11.02
N LEU A 189 25.36 -8.80 9.88
CA LEU A 189 26.60 -9.58 9.85
C LEU A 189 27.83 -8.77 10.27
N ALA A 190 27.86 -7.46 9.96
CA ALA A 190 28.98 -6.59 10.26
C ALA A 190 29.38 -6.54 11.75
N PRO A 191 28.45 -6.37 12.72
CA PRO A 191 28.77 -6.46 14.14
C PRO A 191 29.30 -7.82 14.61
N ALA A 192 29.02 -8.90 13.87
CA ALA A 192 29.57 -10.23 14.16
C ALA A 192 31.04 -10.33 13.73
N LEU A 193 31.32 -9.91 12.49
CA LEU A 193 32.63 -10.08 11.87
C LEU A 193 33.64 -9.03 12.33
N GLY A 194 33.18 -7.81 12.62
CA GLY A 194 34.04 -6.68 12.98
C GLY A 194 34.97 -7.01 14.14
N PRO A 195 34.44 -7.23 15.36
CA PRO A 195 35.28 -7.44 16.54
C PRO A 195 36.18 -8.69 16.44
N VAL A 196 35.72 -9.75 15.76
CA VAL A 196 36.56 -10.94 15.55
C VAL A 196 37.77 -10.61 14.67
N LEU A 197 37.55 -9.99 13.51
CA LEU A 197 38.64 -9.60 12.62
C LEU A 197 39.53 -8.52 13.26
N GLY A 198 38.94 -7.60 14.01
CA GLY A 198 39.66 -6.57 14.76
C GLY A 198 40.60 -7.15 15.81
N GLY A 199 40.12 -8.14 16.57
CA GLY A 199 40.90 -8.85 17.57
C GLY A 199 42.06 -9.63 16.94
N ILE A 200 41.80 -10.36 15.85
CA ILE A 200 42.83 -11.08 15.08
C ILE A 200 43.90 -10.11 14.56
N LEU A 201 43.49 -9.05 13.86
CA LEU A 201 44.43 -8.09 13.26
C LEU A 201 45.26 -7.40 14.34
N THR A 202 44.63 -6.98 15.44
CA THR A 202 45.33 -6.30 16.54
C THR A 202 46.35 -7.21 17.21
N GLN A 203 45.99 -8.46 17.49
CA GLN A 203 46.87 -9.38 18.20
C GLN A 203 48.07 -9.85 17.37
N PHE A 204 47.88 -10.10 16.06
CA PHE A 204 48.94 -10.70 15.23
C PHE A 204 49.71 -9.68 14.38
N LEU A 205 49.07 -8.59 13.94
CA LEU A 205 49.65 -7.61 13.00
C LEU A 205 49.68 -6.18 13.58
N GLY A 206 49.18 -5.99 14.80
CA GLY A 206 49.04 -4.68 15.45
C GLY A 206 47.82 -3.90 14.99
N TRP A 207 47.41 -2.91 15.78
CA TRP A 207 46.18 -2.14 15.54
C TRP A 207 46.18 -1.37 14.20
N ARG A 208 47.36 -0.96 13.71
CA ARG A 208 47.49 -0.27 12.41
C ARG A 208 47.02 -1.12 11.24
N ALA A 209 47.12 -2.45 11.36
CA ALA A 209 46.66 -3.39 10.34
C ALA A 209 45.14 -3.32 10.12
N ILE A 210 44.35 -2.94 11.13
CA ILE A 210 42.90 -2.74 11.00
C ILE A 210 42.62 -1.70 9.90
N PHE A 211 43.31 -0.56 9.95
CA PHE A 211 43.08 0.55 9.04
C PHE A 211 43.60 0.25 7.63
N TRP A 212 44.74 -0.43 7.50
CA TRP A 212 45.23 -0.92 6.20
C TRP A 212 44.26 -1.93 5.58
N PHE A 213 43.76 -2.87 6.38
CA PHE A 213 42.76 -3.83 5.93
C PHE A 213 41.49 -3.14 5.41
N LEU A 214 40.96 -2.16 6.15
CA LEU A 214 39.80 -1.37 5.73
C LEU A 214 40.08 -0.56 4.46
N ALA A 215 41.26 0.05 4.33
CA ALA A 215 41.67 0.78 3.13
C ALA A 215 41.73 -0.12 1.89
N ILE A 216 42.33 -1.31 2.02
CA ILE A 216 42.42 -2.29 0.92
C ILE A 216 41.03 -2.82 0.56
N LEU A 217 40.26 -3.28 1.55
CA LEU A 217 38.93 -3.85 1.33
C LEU A 217 37.99 -2.84 0.67
N SER A 218 37.97 -1.59 1.16
CA SER A 218 37.16 -0.54 0.57
C SER A 218 37.70 -0.04 -0.78
N GLY A 219 39.02 -0.08 -1.00
CA GLY A 219 39.62 0.21 -2.30
C GLY A 219 39.20 -0.79 -3.38
N VAL A 220 39.24 -2.10 -3.08
CA VAL A 220 38.76 -3.14 -4.00
C VAL A 220 37.26 -2.96 -4.30
N PHE A 221 36.46 -2.73 -3.27
CA PHE A 221 35.03 -2.46 -3.45
C PHE A 221 34.78 -1.17 -4.26
N PHE A 222 35.52 -0.11 -4.00
CA PHE A 222 35.39 1.17 -4.69
C PHE A 222 35.71 1.05 -6.19
N ILE A 223 36.73 0.28 -6.55
CA ILE A 223 37.02 -0.04 -7.96
C ILE A 223 35.84 -0.77 -8.60
N ALA A 224 35.28 -1.79 -7.93
CA ALA A 224 34.10 -2.49 -8.44
C ALA A 224 32.88 -1.55 -8.59
N LEU A 225 32.67 -0.65 -7.63
CA LEU A 225 31.61 0.37 -7.68
C LEU A 225 31.80 1.30 -8.89
N LEU A 226 33.02 1.79 -9.14
CA LEU A 226 33.32 2.64 -10.29
C LEU A 226 33.07 1.92 -11.63
N LEU A 227 33.39 0.64 -11.72
CA LEU A 227 33.27 -0.14 -12.95
C LEU A 227 31.83 -0.59 -13.24
N PHE A 228 31.06 -0.98 -12.22
CA PHE A 228 29.81 -1.73 -12.40
C PHE A 228 28.54 -1.07 -11.83
N PHE A 229 28.62 -0.20 -10.82
CA PHE A 229 27.43 0.30 -10.11
C PHE A 229 26.75 1.47 -10.85
N PRO A 230 25.56 1.29 -11.47
CA PRO A 230 24.94 2.32 -12.30
C PRO A 230 24.36 3.47 -11.46
N GLU A 231 24.07 4.59 -12.13
CA GLU A 231 23.21 5.63 -11.54
C GLU A 231 21.77 5.13 -11.48
N THR A 232 21.13 5.28 -10.32
CA THR A 232 19.77 4.78 -10.06
C THR A 232 18.80 5.89 -9.67
N CYS A 233 19.26 7.11 -9.44
CA CYS A 233 18.40 8.21 -9.04
C CYS A 233 17.35 8.51 -10.13
N ARG A 234 16.08 8.32 -9.81
CA ARG A 234 14.95 8.53 -10.76
C ARG A 234 14.91 9.93 -11.35
N ARG A 235 15.35 10.94 -10.62
CA ARG A 235 15.45 12.30 -11.16
C ARG A 235 16.41 12.43 -12.35
N ILE A 236 17.43 11.57 -12.42
CA ILE A 236 18.46 11.60 -13.46
C ILE A 236 18.18 10.58 -14.57
N VAL A 237 17.80 9.35 -14.19
CA VAL A 237 17.67 8.22 -15.13
C VAL A 237 16.22 7.74 -15.32
N ASP A 238 15.26 8.38 -14.66
CA ASP A 238 13.84 7.98 -14.59
C ASP A 238 13.65 6.53 -14.14
N ASP A 239 13.00 5.68 -14.94
CA ASP A 239 12.86 4.24 -14.71
C ASP A 239 14.13 3.42 -15.06
N GLY A 240 15.20 4.10 -15.44
CA GLY A 240 16.47 3.59 -15.97
C GLY A 240 16.60 3.72 -17.49
N SER A 241 15.56 4.14 -18.20
CA SER A 241 15.56 4.31 -19.66
C SER A 241 16.40 5.51 -20.13
N VAL A 242 16.48 6.56 -19.32
CA VAL A 242 17.22 7.78 -19.65
C VAL A 242 18.70 7.58 -19.34
N ARG A 243 19.56 7.84 -20.32
CA ARG A 243 21.01 7.67 -20.14
C ARG A 243 21.59 8.79 -19.27
N PRO A 244 22.37 8.47 -18.22
CA PRO A 244 22.97 9.49 -17.38
C PRO A 244 24.09 10.26 -18.12
N PRO A 245 24.40 11.49 -17.68
CA PRO A 245 25.53 12.28 -18.20
C PRO A 245 26.87 11.54 -18.06
N ARG A 246 27.88 11.87 -18.88
CA ARG A 246 29.15 11.12 -18.95
C ARG A 246 29.84 10.90 -17.59
N LEU A 247 29.80 11.88 -16.69
CA LEU A 247 30.42 11.79 -15.35
C LEU A 247 29.73 10.78 -14.41
N TYR A 248 28.46 10.46 -14.69
CA TYR A 248 27.61 9.58 -13.90
C TYR A 248 27.56 8.16 -14.49
N ARG A 249 28.29 7.90 -15.58
CA ARG A 249 28.37 6.58 -16.22
C ARG A 249 29.36 5.67 -15.50
N THR A 250 29.12 4.37 -15.62
CA THR A 250 30.06 3.36 -15.13
C THR A 250 31.25 3.20 -16.08
N GLY A 251 32.38 2.71 -15.58
CA GLY A 251 33.54 2.39 -16.43
C GLY A 251 33.16 1.40 -17.55
N TYR A 252 32.31 0.43 -17.25
CA TYR A 252 31.77 -0.51 -18.24
C TYR A 252 30.92 0.19 -19.32
N GLN A 253 30.05 1.13 -18.94
CA GLN A 253 29.23 1.90 -19.89
C GLN A 253 30.11 2.77 -20.81
N LEU A 254 31.13 3.44 -20.26
CA LEU A 254 32.08 4.24 -21.03
C LEU A 254 32.88 3.39 -22.01
N LEU A 255 33.34 2.21 -21.57
CA LEU A 255 34.08 1.27 -22.41
C LEU A 255 33.21 0.73 -23.55
N LYS A 256 31.94 0.38 -23.26
CA LYS A 256 30.98 -0.08 -24.26
C LYS A 256 30.64 1.02 -25.28
N ASP A 257 30.53 2.26 -24.84
CA ASP A 257 30.32 3.42 -25.72
C ASP A 257 31.54 3.65 -26.62
N TYR A 258 32.76 3.53 -26.08
CA TYR A 258 34.01 3.62 -26.85
C TYR A 258 34.08 2.53 -27.94
N PHE A 259 33.81 1.26 -27.59
CA PHE A 259 33.81 0.17 -28.55
C PHE A 259 32.68 0.26 -29.59
N ARG A 260 31.49 0.75 -29.20
CA ARG A 260 30.41 1.02 -30.16
C ARG A 260 30.79 2.12 -31.15
N SER A 261 31.32 3.25 -30.65
CA SER A 261 31.79 4.37 -31.47
C SER A 261 32.85 3.91 -32.48
N LYS A 262 33.82 3.09 -32.03
CA LYS A 262 34.84 2.50 -32.90
C LYS A 262 34.29 1.52 -33.95
N ARG A 263 33.15 0.86 -33.69
CA ARG A 263 32.48 -0.07 -34.61
C ARG A 263 31.59 0.65 -35.63
N THR A 264 31.07 1.83 -35.30
CA THR A 264 30.28 2.69 -36.22
C THR A 264 31.13 3.60 -37.10
N ASN A 265 32.41 3.83 -36.79
CA ASN A 265 33.35 4.57 -37.66
C ASN A 265 33.70 3.85 -39.00
N GLY A 266 33.05 2.72 -39.31
CA GLY A 266 33.15 2.01 -40.60
C GLY A 266 31.97 2.21 -41.55
N ASP A 267 30.84 2.79 -41.08
CA ASP A 267 29.62 3.00 -41.88
C ASP A 267 29.06 4.39 -41.57
N GLU A 268 29.72 5.43 -42.09
CA GLU A 268 29.26 6.82 -41.97
C GLU A 268 28.88 7.38 -43.35
N MET A 269 27.75 6.91 -43.87
CA MET A 269 26.93 7.68 -44.82
C MET A 269 25.49 7.15 -44.73
N THR A 270 24.53 8.04 -44.51
CA THR A 270 23.06 7.79 -44.47
C THR A 270 22.48 7.43 -43.10
N ARG A 271 22.25 8.46 -42.27
CA ARG A 271 21.01 8.64 -41.47
C ARG A 271 21.04 9.94 -40.65
N THR A 272 21.04 11.07 -41.34
CA THR A 272 20.50 12.33 -40.82
C THR A 272 19.01 12.37 -41.11
N THR A 273 18.19 12.30 -40.06
CA THR A 273 16.78 12.73 -39.89
C THR A 273 15.94 11.66 -39.20
N THR A 274 15.70 11.84 -37.89
CA THR A 274 14.37 11.93 -37.26
C THR A 274 14.52 11.96 -35.74
N GLY A 275 14.07 13.05 -35.11
CA GLY A 275 13.47 13.03 -33.77
C GLY A 275 14.38 13.28 -32.57
N GLY A 276 14.37 14.53 -32.06
CA GLY A 276 14.51 14.79 -30.63
C GLY A 276 15.87 15.28 -30.13
N THR A 277 16.26 16.50 -30.49
CA THR A 277 17.18 17.29 -29.66
C THR A 277 16.48 17.68 -28.35
N SER A 278 16.47 16.80 -27.35
CA SER A 278 16.34 17.27 -25.97
C SER A 278 17.70 17.78 -25.53
N ASN A 279 17.87 19.10 -25.51
CA ASN A 279 18.89 19.75 -24.71
C ASN A 279 18.64 19.41 -23.23
N THR A 280 19.06 18.23 -22.78
CA THR A 280 19.15 17.96 -21.34
C THR A 280 20.33 18.76 -20.82
N ALA A 281 20.02 19.90 -20.20
CA ALA A 281 20.96 20.64 -19.37
C ALA A 281 21.73 19.64 -18.49
N ILE A 282 23.06 19.72 -18.50
CA ILE A 282 23.90 19.00 -17.55
C ILE A 282 23.35 19.35 -16.16
N PRO A 283 22.88 18.40 -15.34
CA PRO A 283 22.57 18.69 -13.95
C PRO A 283 23.87 19.20 -13.33
N SER A 284 23.96 20.50 -13.08
CA SER A 284 25.03 21.03 -12.23
C SER A 284 24.91 20.32 -10.89
N LEU A 285 26.06 19.97 -10.27
CA LEU A 285 26.06 19.37 -8.93
C LEU A 285 25.37 20.36 -7.99
N SER A 286 24.09 20.13 -7.72
CA SER A 286 23.26 21.08 -7.00
C SER A 286 23.36 20.75 -5.52
N PHE A 287 24.20 21.50 -4.81
CA PHE A 287 24.36 21.45 -3.36
C PHE A 287 23.16 22.07 -2.61
N LYS A 288 21.93 21.88 -3.10
CA LYS A 288 20.73 22.25 -2.33
C LYS A 288 20.50 21.21 -1.24
N ILE A 289 21.28 21.31 -0.17
CA ILE A 289 21.18 20.43 1.00
C ILE A 289 20.09 21.02 1.92
N ASN A 290 19.04 20.25 2.22
CA ASN A 290 18.06 20.61 3.26
C ASN A 290 18.11 19.62 4.44
N PRO A 291 19.10 19.73 5.33
CA PRO A 291 19.27 18.82 6.47
C PRO A 291 18.22 19.04 7.56
N PHE A 292 17.56 20.21 7.58
CA PHE A 292 16.60 20.60 8.61
C PHE A 292 15.27 19.84 8.51
N ALA A 293 14.93 19.29 7.35
CA ALA A 293 13.71 18.49 7.19
C ALA A 293 13.68 17.30 8.16
N SER A 294 14.81 16.60 8.35
CA SER A 294 14.93 15.48 9.30
C SER A 294 14.84 15.95 10.76
N LEU A 295 15.37 17.13 11.07
CA LEU A 295 15.32 17.71 12.41
C LEU A 295 13.89 18.13 12.79
N MET A 296 13.11 18.63 11.83
CA MET A 296 11.72 19.01 12.05
C MET A 296 10.83 17.83 12.47
N LEU A 297 11.15 16.61 12.06
CA LEU A 297 10.42 15.41 12.49
C LEU A 297 10.58 15.12 14.00
N LEU A 298 11.69 15.55 14.61
CA LEU A 298 11.91 15.37 16.07
C LEU A 298 10.94 16.19 16.92
N PHE A 299 10.43 17.29 16.37
CA PHE A 299 9.51 18.17 17.08
C PHE A 299 8.04 17.76 16.93
N HIS A 300 7.74 16.75 16.10
CA HIS A 300 6.41 16.15 16.06
C HIS A 300 6.25 15.24 17.28
N LYS A 301 5.19 15.44 18.08
CA LYS A 301 5.04 14.82 19.41
C LYS A 301 5.20 13.30 19.38
N GLU A 302 4.53 12.61 18.46
CA GLU A 302 4.58 11.15 18.36
C GLU A 302 5.95 10.64 17.90
N MET A 303 6.51 11.27 16.85
CA MET A 303 7.81 10.90 16.30
C MET A 303 8.96 11.19 17.25
N GLY A 304 8.93 12.32 17.94
CA GLY A 304 9.94 12.67 18.94
C GLY A 304 10.03 11.63 20.05
N LEU A 305 8.87 11.16 20.56
CA LEU A 305 8.81 10.11 21.57
C LEU A 305 9.35 8.77 21.03
N LEU A 306 8.93 8.36 19.83
CA LEU A 306 9.35 7.11 19.23
C LEU A 306 10.85 7.08 18.89
N LEU A 307 11.37 8.16 18.30
CA LEU A 307 12.78 8.34 17.95
C LEU A 307 13.66 8.46 19.21
N GLY A 308 13.19 9.16 20.23
CA GLY A 308 13.87 9.26 21.53
C GLY A 308 13.99 7.91 22.21
N PHE A 309 12.91 7.11 22.20
CA PHE A 309 12.94 5.79 22.82
C PHE A 309 13.83 4.80 22.04
N SER A 310 13.78 4.80 20.70
CA SER A 310 14.73 4.01 19.89
C SER A 310 16.18 4.37 20.20
N ALA A 311 16.46 5.66 20.41
CA ALA A 311 17.79 6.13 20.79
C ALA A 311 18.21 5.62 22.18
N ILE A 312 17.31 5.60 23.18
CA ILE A 312 17.60 5.10 24.53
C ILE A 312 18.02 3.62 24.48
N VAL A 313 17.27 2.81 23.73
CA VAL A 313 17.61 1.38 23.58
C VAL A 313 18.95 1.21 22.86
N PHE A 314 19.21 2.01 21.83
CA PHE A 314 20.50 1.98 21.14
C PHE A 314 21.68 2.43 22.01
N ALA A 315 21.45 3.36 22.93
CA ALA A 315 22.45 3.78 23.92
C ALA A 315 22.90 2.62 24.81
N GLY A 316 21.99 1.77 25.29
CA GLY A 316 22.40 0.60 26.08
C GLY A 316 23.21 -0.43 25.27
N PHE A 317 22.90 -0.64 23.99
CA PHE A 317 23.74 -1.46 23.11
C PHE A 317 25.19 -0.95 23.03
N TYR A 318 25.37 0.36 22.81
CA TYR A 318 26.70 0.96 22.75
C TYR A 318 27.40 1.03 24.11
N ALA A 319 26.66 1.17 25.21
CA ALA A 319 27.21 1.09 26.55
C ALA A 319 27.84 -0.28 26.83
N ILE A 320 27.18 -1.39 26.45
CA ILE A 320 27.78 -2.72 26.50
C ILE A 320 28.98 -2.80 25.55
N ALA A 321 28.80 -2.35 24.30
CA ALA A 321 29.84 -2.46 23.26
C ALA A 321 31.15 -1.74 23.64
N ALA A 322 31.05 -0.58 24.29
CA ALA A 322 32.18 0.25 24.70
C ALA A 322 32.82 -0.20 26.03
N SER A 323 32.06 -0.83 26.93
CA SER A 323 32.60 -1.33 28.20
C SER A 323 33.24 -2.71 28.08
N MET A 324 32.79 -3.55 27.13
CA MET A 324 33.26 -4.92 26.97
C MET A 324 34.80 -5.07 26.93
N PRO A 325 35.58 -4.27 26.17
CA PRO A 325 37.03 -4.45 26.09
C PRO A 325 37.72 -4.27 27.44
N THR A 326 37.42 -3.17 28.14
CA THR A 326 37.97 -2.88 29.47
C THR A 326 37.50 -3.90 30.50
N GLN A 327 36.20 -4.25 30.53
CA GLN A 327 35.66 -5.17 31.53
C GLN A 327 36.22 -6.59 31.38
N PHE A 328 36.27 -7.13 30.16
CA PHE A 328 36.78 -8.49 29.95
C PHE A 328 38.30 -8.59 30.06
N ALA A 329 39.04 -7.54 29.70
CA ALA A 329 40.48 -7.46 29.96
C ALA A 329 40.78 -7.43 31.47
N GLN A 330 40.09 -6.58 32.24
CA GLN A 330 40.34 -6.42 33.67
C GLN A 330 39.83 -7.60 34.51
N LEU A 331 38.63 -8.13 34.24
CA LEU A 331 38.03 -9.19 35.07
C LEU A 331 38.53 -10.59 34.72
N TYR A 332 38.81 -10.86 33.43
CA TYR A 332 39.13 -12.21 32.94
C TYR A 332 40.52 -12.32 32.31
N GLY A 333 41.29 -11.23 32.21
CA GLY A 333 42.63 -11.25 31.60
C GLY A 333 42.63 -11.61 30.12
N PHE A 334 41.59 -11.20 29.39
CA PHE A 334 41.43 -11.52 27.98
C PHE A 334 42.30 -10.64 27.08
N ASP A 335 42.90 -11.25 26.05
CA ASP A 335 43.59 -10.56 24.97
C ASP A 335 42.60 -10.03 23.92
N SER A 336 43.08 -9.24 22.97
CA SER A 336 42.24 -8.62 21.94
C SER A 336 41.42 -9.64 21.12
N LEU A 337 41.94 -10.84 20.84
CA LEU A 337 41.16 -11.89 20.16
C LEU A 337 40.03 -12.40 21.04
N LYS A 338 40.31 -12.78 22.28
CA LYS A 338 39.27 -13.27 23.20
C LYS A 338 38.20 -12.21 23.44
N VAL A 339 38.59 -10.95 23.61
CA VAL A 339 37.65 -9.81 23.68
C VAL A 339 36.82 -9.74 22.40
N GLY A 340 37.43 -9.81 21.23
CA GLY A 340 36.73 -9.81 19.94
C GLY A 340 35.70 -10.95 19.81
N LEU A 341 36.01 -12.14 20.31
CA LEU A 341 35.10 -13.29 20.33
C LEU A 341 33.88 -13.07 21.24
N MET A 342 33.98 -12.23 22.28
CA MET A 342 32.87 -11.96 23.20
C MET A 342 31.72 -11.16 22.56
N TYR A 343 31.92 -10.58 21.38
CA TYR A 343 30.86 -9.93 20.61
C TYR A 343 30.02 -10.91 19.77
N LEU A 344 30.52 -12.13 19.51
CA LEU A 344 29.81 -13.13 18.71
C LEU A 344 28.45 -13.53 19.29
N PRO A 345 28.28 -13.76 20.62
CA PRO A 345 26.97 -14.08 21.18
C PRO A 345 25.93 -12.99 20.87
N LEU A 346 26.29 -11.71 21.08
CA LEU A 346 25.42 -10.57 20.80
C LEU A 346 25.01 -10.53 19.31
N ALA A 347 25.95 -10.79 18.42
CA ALA A 347 25.69 -10.85 16.99
C ALA A 347 24.84 -12.08 16.59
N GLY A 348 25.08 -13.24 17.20
CA GLY A 348 24.26 -14.44 17.01
C GLY A 348 22.81 -14.21 17.38
N GLY A 349 22.56 -13.55 18.52
CA GLY A 349 21.22 -13.14 18.93
C GLY A 349 20.55 -12.18 17.95
N SER A 350 21.34 -11.25 17.40
CA SER A 350 20.89 -10.29 16.38
C SER A 350 20.44 -10.99 15.08
N VAL A 351 21.17 -12.01 14.64
CA VAL A 351 20.80 -12.84 13.47
C VAL A 351 19.49 -13.58 13.74
N VAL A 352 19.36 -14.22 14.90
CA VAL A 352 18.13 -14.95 15.29
C VAL A 352 16.93 -14.01 15.36
N ALA A 353 17.07 -12.79 15.89
CA ALA A 353 16.01 -11.79 15.88
C ALA A 353 15.50 -11.48 14.47
N GLY A 354 16.40 -11.34 13.49
CA GLY A 354 16.02 -11.10 12.09
C GLY A 354 15.10 -12.17 11.51
N PHE A 355 15.37 -13.45 11.82
CA PHE A 355 14.59 -14.59 11.32
C PHE A 355 13.33 -14.88 12.13
N VAL A 356 13.29 -14.58 13.42
CA VAL A 356 12.16 -14.92 14.30
C VAL A 356 11.20 -13.75 14.46
N VAL A 357 11.71 -12.55 14.76
CA VAL A 357 10.88 -11.38 15.10
C VAL A 357 10.23 -10.80 13.85
N GLY A 358 10.90 -10.82 12.70
CA GLY A 358 10.33 -10.35 11.43
C GLY A 358 9.02 -11.07 11.04
N PRO A 359 9.00 -12.42 10.98
CA PRO A 359 7.77 -13.18 10.78
C PRO A 359 6.72 -12.95 11.87
N LEU A 360 7.13 -12.75 13.13
CA LEU A 360 6.23 -12.49 14.25
C LEU A 360 5.51 -11.14 14.12
N ILE A 361 6.23 -10.09 13.75
CA ILE A 361 5.68 -8.76 13.43
C ILE A 361 4.65 -8.87 12.30
N ASN A 362 4.99 -9.61 11.23
CA ASN A 362 4.10 -9.83 10.09
C ASN A 362 2.87 -10.66 10.45
N TRP A 363 3.01 -11.65 11.32
CA TRP A 363 1.91 -12.45 11.83
C TRP A 363 0.94 -11.60 12.66
N ASN A 364 1.44 -10.75 13.56
CA ASN A 364 0.59 -9.90 14.39
C ASN A 364 -0.15 -8.84 13.53
N TYR A 365 0.54 -8.29 12.53
CA TYR A 365 -0.08 -7.42 11.54
C TYR A 365 -1.25 -8.11 10.82
N ARG A 366 -1.04 -9.32 10.29
CA ARG A 366 -2.10 -10.12 9.65
C ARG A 366 -3.25 -10.46 10.60
N ARG A 367 -2.95 -10.69 11.88
CA ARG A 367 -3.95 -10.94 12.91
C ARG A 367 -4.86 -9.72 13.08
N HIS A 368 -4.31 -8.51 13.14
CA HIS A 368 -5.07 -7.27 13.18
C HIS A 368 -5.85 -7.02 11.89
N CYS A 369 -5.27 -7.29 10.71
CA CYS A 369 -6.02 -7.21 9.44
C CYS A 369 -7.24 -8.14 9.44
N ARG A 370 -7.10 -9.39 9.91
CA ARG A 370 -8.24 -10.32 10.03
C ARG A 370 -9.28 -9.85 11.03
N ARG A 371 -8.85 -9.29 12.16
CA ARG A 371 -9.76 -8.78 13.19
C ARG A 371 -10.57 -7.58 12.69
N LEU A 372 -9.97 -6.72 11.87
CA LEU A 372 -10.58 -5.52 11.31
C LEU A 372 -11.24 -5.76 9.94
N GLY A 373 -11.25 -7.00 9.43
CA GLY A 373 -11.80 -7.31 8.10
C GLY A 373 -11.05 -6.70 6.91
N ILE A 374 -9.83 -6.20 7.11
CA ILE A 374 -9.02 -5.57 6.07
C ILE A 374 -8.38 -6.66 5.20
N LEU A 375 -8.64 -6.62 3.88
CA LEU A 375 -8.08 -7.55 2.91
C LEU A 375 -6.55 -7.38 2.82
N TYR A 376 -5.80 -8.34 3.36
CA TYR A 376 -4.34 -8.41 3.28
C TYR A 376 -3.88 -8.74 1.85
N ASP A 377 -3.55 -7.71 1.07
CA ASP A 377 -3.05 -7.84 -0.30
C ASP A 377 -1.56 -7.50 -0.37
N LYS A 378 -0.73 -8.51 -0.69
CA LYS A 378 0.73 -8.35 -0.84
C LYS A 378 1.13 -7.53 -2.08
N SER A 379 0.19 -7.29 -2.99
CA SER A 379 0.45 -6.66 -4.30
C SER A 379 0.16 -5.17 -4.34
N ARG A 380 -0.45 -4.60 -3.29
CA ARG A 380 -0.90 -3.20 -3.26
C ARG A 380 -0.46 -2.49 -1.99
N GLN A 381 -0.14 -1.20 -2.12
CA GLN A 381 0.14 -0.35 -0.97
C GLN A 381 -1.20 -0.13 -0.24
N GLN A 382 -1.33 -0.75 0.94
CA GLN A 382 -2.54 -0.64 1.75
C GLN A 382 -2.56 0.72 2.42
N ASP A 383 -3.72 1.36 2.37
CA ASP A 383 -3.96 2.54 3.19
C ASP A 383 -4.00 2.09 4.65
N LEU A 384 -3.12 2.67 5.46
CA LEU A 384 -2.90 2.32 6.87
C LEU A 384 -3.52 3.35 7.80
N SER A 385 -4.21 4.36 7.25
CA SER A 385 -4.72 5.50 8.01
C SER A 385 -5.68 5.07 9.13
N ASP A 386 -6.51 4.04 8.90
CA ASP A 386 -7.46 3.49 9.89
C ASP A 386 -6.96 2.17 10.53
N PHE A 387 -5.70 1.83 10.32
CA PHE A 387 -5.10 0.61 10.88
C PHE A 387 -4.29 0.97 12.13
N PRO A 388 -4.55 0.36 13.30
CA PRO A 388 -3.82 0.66 14.54
C PRO A 388 -2.39 0.11 14.48
N ILE A 389 -1.53 0.75 13.69
CA ILE A 389 -0.22 0.26 13.32
C ILE A 389 0.74 0.33 14.49
N GLU A 390 0.65 1.39 15.29
CA GLU A 390 1.40 1.60 16.52
C GLU A 390 1.14 0.42 17.46
N LYS A 391 -0.13 0.08 17.68
CA LYS A 391 -0.53 -1.03 18.54
C LYS A 391 -0.07 -2.37 17.96
N ALA A 392 -0.31 -2.60 16.67
CA ALA A 392 0.06 -3.86 16.01
C ALA A 392 1.57 -4.15 16.06
N ARG A 393 2.41 -3.11 15.97
CA ARG A 393 3.86 -3.21 16.08
C ARG A 393 4.30 -3.29 17.56
N LEU A 394 3.87 -2.35 18.41
CA LEU A 394 4.32 -2.25 19.80
C LEU A 394 3.84 -3.41 20.70
N GLU A 395 2.77 -4.13 20.35
CA GLU A 395 2.39 -5.39 21.02
C GLU A 395 3.51 -6.45 20.96
N ILE A 396 4.30 -6.47 19.88
CA ILE A 396 5.49 -7.34 19.75
C ILE A 396 6.73 -6.65 20.34
N GLY A 397 6.85 -5.34 20.15
CA GLY A 397 8.00 -4.56 20.63
C GLY A 397 8.13 -4.51 22.15
N LEU A 398 7.04 -4.20 22.87
CA LEU A 398 7.08 -3.99 24.33
C LEU A 398 7.57 -5.22 25.11
N PRO A 399 7.12 -6.46 24.84
CA PRO A 399 7.69 -7.64 25.49
C PRO A 399 9.19 -7.80 25.26
N LEU A 400 9.66 -7.55 24.03
CA LEU A 400 11.09 -7.63 23.67
C LEU A 400 11.92 -6.55 24.37
N LEU A 401 11.34 -5.36 24.54
CA LEU A 401 11.94 -4.27 25.31
C LEU A 401 12.13 -4.70 26.77
N PHE A 402 11.06 -5.11 27.47
CA PHE A 402 11.17 -5.52 28.88
C PHE A 402 12.12 -6.69 29.06
N PHE A 403 12.10 -7.65 28.13
CA PHE A 403 13.07 -8.73 28.09
C PHE A 403 14.51 -8.21 27.99
N SER A 404 14.78 -7.27 27.09
CA SER A 404 16.11 -6.65 26.96
C SER A 404 16.53 -5.84 28.19
N SER A 405 15.60 -5.13 28.85
CA SER A 405 15.85 -4.39 30.09
C SER A 405 16.28 -5.30 31.23
N ILE A 406 15.58 -6.42 31.42
CA ILE A 406 15.88 -7.41 32.45
C ILE A 406 17.27 -8.01 32.20
N LEU A 407 17.57 -8.37 30.95
CA LEU A 407 18.87 -8.94 30.59
C LEU A 407 20.02 -7.95 30.78
N LEU A 408 19.81 -6.67 30.45
CA LEU A 408 20.80 -5.61 30.67
C LEU A 408 21.12 -5.44 32.16
N LEU A 409 20.09 -5.46 33.01
CA LEU A 409 20.23 -5.39 34.46
C LEU A 409 21.03 -6.60 34.98
N ILE A 410 20.61 -7.81 34.62
CA ILE A 410 21.28 -9.05 35.06
C ILE A 410 22.73 -9.07 34.59
N TRP A 411 23.00 -8.65 33.35
CA TRP A 411 24.35 -8.63 32.78
C TRP A 411 25.32 -7.75 33.58
N GLY A 412 24.89 -6.56 34.02
CA GLY A 412 25.70 -5.68 34.87
C GLY A 412 26.10 -6.33 36.20
N TRP A 413 25.16 -6.97 36.88
CA TRP A 413 25.42 -7.63 38.16
C TRP A 413 26.23 -8.92 38.02
N VAL A 414 26.04 -9.65 36.92
CA VAL A 414 26.84 -10.85 36.59
C VAL A 414 28.31 -10.50 36.39
N LEU A 415 28.61 -9.36 35.75
CA LEU A 415 29.98 -8.85 35.66
C LEU A 415 30.51 -8.36 37.01
N GLN A 416 29.68 -7.69 37.82
CA GLN A 416 30.08 -7.19 39.14
C GLN A 416 30.56 -8.33 40.07
N VAL A 417 29.91 -9.50 40.01
CA VAL A 417 30.27 -10.66 40.83
C VAL A 417 31.37 -11.54 40.21
N GLY A 418 31.85 -11.22 39.00
CA GLY A 418 32.88 -12.00 38.32
C GLY A 418 32.42 -13.42 37.94
N ALA A 419 31.17 -13.58 37.49
CA ALA A 419 30.62 -14.90 37.16
C ALA A 419 31.41 -15.62 36.05
N PRO A 420 31.26 -16.96 35.88
CA PRO A 420 31.90 -17.68 34.79
C PRO A 420 31.49 -17.12 33.42
N VAL A 421 32.46 -16.98 32.51
CA VAL A 421 32.33 -16.33 31.18
C VAL A 421 31.14 -16.84 30.34
N ALA A 422 30.74 -18.09 30.51
CA ALA A 422 29.57 -18.64 29.82
C ALA A 422 28.27 -17.87 30.14
N VAL A 423 28.11 -17.39 31.38
CA VAL A 423 26.91 -16.65 31.82
C VAL A 423 26.74 -15.32 31.07
N PRO A 424 27.71 -14.39 31.05
CA PRO A 424 27.57 -13.16 30.26
C PRO A 424 27.44 -13.44 28.76
N CYS A 425 28.04 -14.51 28.21
CA CYS A 425 27.83 -14.87 26.80
C CYS A 425 26.36 -15.23 26.49
N VAL A 426 25.72 -16.06 27.32
CA VAL A 426 24.30 -16.41 27.13
C VAL A 426 23.42 -15.17 27.27
N LEU A 427 23.70 -14.31 28.24
CA LEU A 427 22.96 -13.06 28.43
C LEU A 427 23.12 -12.09 27.24
N LEU A 428 24.32 -11.96 26.68
CA LEU A 428 24.58 -11.15 25.49
C LEU A 428 23.81 -11.67 24.26
N PHE A 429 23.74 -13.00 24.09
CA PHE A 429 22.95 -13.60 23.02
C PHE A 429 21.46 -13.27 23.17
N LEU A 430 20.89 -13.50 24.35
CA LEU A 430 19.48 -13.20 24.61
C LEU A 430 19.19 -11.70 24.50
N PHE A 431 20.11 -10.85 24.96
CA PHE A 431 20.00 -9.40 24.85
C PHE A 431 19.99 -8.97 23.38
N GLY A 432 20.84 -9.57 22.55
CA GLY A 432 20.82 -9.38 21.09
C GLY A 432 19.46 -9.70 20.48
N VAL A 433 18.81 -10.79 20.91
CA VAL A 433 17.45 -11.15 20.44
C VAL A 433 16.42 -10.07 20.80
N GLY A 434 16.39 -9.66 22.07
CA GLY A 434 15.44 -8.65 22.57
C GLY A 434 15.67 -7.27 21.96
N MET A 435 16.90 -6.79 21.98
CA MET A 435 17.27 -5.44 21.55
C MET A 435 17.10 -5.25 20.04
N ILE A 436 17.56 -6.19 19.21
CA ILE A 436 17.36 -6.12 17.75
C ILE A 436 15.90 -6.34 17.39
N GLY A 437 15.21 -7.24 18.09
CA GLY A 437 13.78 -7.45 17.91
C GLY A 437 12.96 -6.18 18.16
N PHE A 438 13.25 -5.47 19.25
CA PHE A 438 12.65 -4.18 19.55
C PHE A 438 13.01 -3.13 18.49
N ASN A 439 14.31 -3.00 18.14
CA ASN A 439 14.75 -2.03 17.14
C ASN A 439 14.13 -2.27 15.76
N ASN A 440 13.98 -3.52 15.34
CA ASN A 440 13.29 -3.85 14.09
C ASN A 440 11.83 -3.40 14.13
N THR A 441 11.14 -3.67 15.24
CA THR A 441 9.75 -3.26 15.44
C THR A 441 9.59 -1.74 15.35
N THR A 442 10.43 -1.00 16.08
CA THR A 442 10.38 0.47 16.13
C THR A 442 10.82 1.10 14.82
N ASN A 443 11.86 0.58 14.16
CA ASN A 443 12.30 1.06 12.84
C ASN A 443 11.22 0.86 11.77
N THR A 444 10.53 -0.27 11.79
CA THR A 444 9.39 -0.51 10.89
C THR A 444 8.25 0.46 11.19
N LEU A 445 7.92 0.68 12.46
CA LEU A 445 6.88 1.64 12.85
C LEU A 445 7.21 3.08 12.42
N ILE A 446 8.46 3.54 12.59
CA ILE A 446 8.92 4.87 12.15
C ILE A 446 8.68 5.09 10.64
N VAL A 447 8.89 4.05 9.84
CA VAL A 447 8.66 4.10 8.39
C VAL A 447 7.17 4.04 8.06
N ASP A 448 6.43 3.18 8.76
CA ASP A 448 5.00 2.95 8.53
C ASP A 448 4.14 4.19 8.85
N ILE A 449 4.49 4.97 9.89
CA ILE A 449 3.77 6.21 10.27
C ILE A 449 3.96 7.34 9.24
N HIS A 450 5.04 7.31 8.44
CA HIS A 450 5.38 8.38 7.49
C HIS A 450 5.48 7.90 6.04
N PRO A 451 4.35 7.43 5.44
CA PRO A 451 4.31 7.03 4.04
C PRO A 451 4.70 8.21 3.14
N GLY A 452 5.73 8.03 2.31
CA GLY A 452 6.25 9.07 1.41
C GLY A 452 7.44 9.89 1.95
N LYS A 453 7.75 9.84 3.26
CA LYS A 453 8.94 10.48 3.87
C LYS A 453 9.87 9.50 4.60
N ALA A 454 9.81 8.22 4.25
CA ALA A 454 10.56 7.13 4.89
C ALA A 454 12.08 7.39 4.99
N GLY A 455 12.69 7.99 3.97
CA GLY A 455 14.13 8.35 3.98
C GLY A 455 14.47 9.39 5.04
N THR A 456 13.67 10.45 5.15
CA THR A 456 13.81 11.51 6.16
C THR A 456 13.58 10.97 7.58
N ALA A 457 12.58 10.12 7.76
CA ALA A 457 12.29 9.47 9.06
C ALA A 457 13.44 8.54 9.50
N THR A 458 14.00 7.76 8.56
CA THR A 458 15.15 6.89 8.83
C THR A 458 16.40 7.71 9.17
N ALA A 459 16.62 8.84 8.49
CA ALA A 459 17.74 9.74 8.78
C ALA A 459 17.61 10.37 10.18
N ALA A 460 16.42 10.84 10.56
CA ALA A 460 16.14 11.37 11.89
C ALA A 460 16.40 10.32 12.99
N ASN A 461 15.99 9.07 12.75
CA ASN A 461 16.22 7.96 13.68
C ASN A 461 17.70 7.62 13.83
N ASN A 462 18.46 7.56 12.73
CA ASN A 462 19.89 7.33 12.80
C ASN A 462 20.60 8.46 13.55
N PHE A 463 20.20 9.72 13.31
CA PHE A 463 20.73 10.89 14.01
C PHE A 463 20.52 10.79 15.53
N THR A 464 19.30 10.54 16.01
CA THR A 464 19.01 10.44 17.45
C THR A 464 19.74 9.28 18.10
N ARG A 465 19.71 8.09 17.47
CA ARG A 465 20.39 6.89 17.94
C ARG A 465 21.89 7.12 18.10
N CYS A 466 22.54 7.66 17.08
CA CYS A 466 23.97 7.91 17.11
C CYS A 466 24.37 8.93 18.18
N LEU A 467 23.63 10.02 18.35
CA LEU A 467 23.95 11.03 19.37
C LEU A 467 23.76 10.50 20.79
N LEU A 468 22.66 9.81 21.08
CA LEU A 468 22.45 9.27 22.41
C LEU A 468 23.38 8.09 22.71
N GLY A 469 23.71 7.28 21.68
CA GLY A 469 24.74 6.25 21.78
C GLY A 469 26.13 6.82 22.03
N ALA A 470 26.47 7.97 21.43
CA ALA A 470 27.70 8.69 21.73
C ALA A 470 27.73 9.17 23.19
N ALA A 471 26.63 9.74 23.68
CA ALA A 471 26.50 10.16 25.08
C ALA A 471 26.66 8.97 26.05
N ALA A 472 26.03 7.83 25.75
CA ALA A 472 26.15 6.63 26.56
C ALA A 472 27.57 6.04 26.55
N THR A 473 28.22 6.03 25.39
CA THR A 473 29.62 5.58 25.24
C THR A 473 30.58 6.47 26.05
N ALA A 474 30.40 7.79 26.02
CA ALA A 474 31.21 8.71 26.79
C ALA A 474 30.98 8.57 28.31
N ALA A 475 29.74 8.29 28.72
CA ALA A 475 29.37 8.22 30.13
C ALA A 475 29.70 6.87 30.79
N ILE A 476 29.70 5.76 30.06
CA ILE A 476 29.68 4.42 30.67
C ILE A 476 30.93 4.08 31.49
N LEU A 477 32.14 4.39 31.01
CA LEU A 477 33.36 4.10 31.79
C LEU A 477 33.48 4.99 33.05
N PRO A 478 33.29 6.32 32.98
CA PRO A 478 33.21 7.15 34.18
C PRO A 478 32.14 6.67 35.17
N MET A 479 30.97 6.24 34.67
CA MET A 479 29.93 5.65 35.51
C MET A 479 30.38 4.36 36.17
N ILE A 480 30.96 3.41 35.43
CA ILE A 480 31.46 2.15 36.00
C ILE A 480 32.49 2.42 37.09
N ASN A 481 33.41 3.37 36.87
CA ASN A 481 34.44 3.72 37.84
C ASN A 481 33.86 4.39 39.10
N GLY A 482 32.79 5.17 38.97
CA GLY A 482 32.19 5.91 40.08
C GLY A 482 31.16 5.13 40.90
N MET A 483 30.32 4.29 40.27
CA MET A 483 29.22 3.57 40.93
C MET A 483 29.30 2.04 40.81
N GLY A 484 30.29 1.50 40.10
CA GLY A 484 30.42 0.07 39.82
C GLY A 484 29.63 -0.37 38.58
N VAL A 485 30.02 -1.52 38.00
CA VAL A 485 29.42 -2.04 36.77
C VAL A 485 27.96 -2.45 36.97
N GLY A 486 27.61 -3.03 38.12
CA GLY A 486 26.23 -3.40 38.44
C GLY A 486 25.28 -2.22 38.41
N TRP A 487 25.60 -1.14 39.12
CA TRP A 487 24.77 0.07 39.19
C TRP A 487 24.74 0.85 37.89
N ALA A 488 25.85 0.91 37.14
CA ALA A 488 25.88 1.59 35.85
C ALA A 488 24.87 0.99 34.85
N PHE A 489 24.83 -0.34 34.73
CA PHE A 489 23.87 -1.02 33.86
C PHE A 489 22.46 -1.10 34.45
N THR A 490 22.31 -1.06 35.78
CA THR A 490 21.01 -0.89 36.44
C THR A 490 20.39 0.46 36.07
N LEU A 491 21.17 1.54 36.07
CA LEU A 491 20.69 2.87 35.65
C LEU A 491 20.19 2.85 34.21
N LEU A 492 20.94 2.24 33.28
CA LEU A 492 20.53 2.12 31.87
C LEU A 492 19.25 1.28 31.70
N ALA A 493 19.13 0.16 32.43
CA ALA A 493 17.92 -0.66 32.42
C ALA A 493 16.70 0.10 32.98
N LEU A 494 16.91 0.91 34.03
CA LEU A 494 15.87 1.78 34.57
C LEU A 494 15.43 2.84 33.55
N LEU A 495 16.35 3.41 32.76
CA LEU A 495 15.96 4.33 31.68
C LEU A 495 15.03 3.65 30.66
N TYR A 496 15.26 2.38 30.33
CA TYR A 496 14.36 1.66 29.41
C TYR A 496 12.95 1.55 29.99
N ILE A 497 12.83 1.26 31.29
CA ILE A 497 11.55 1.05 31.97
C ILE A 497 10.84 2.39 32.25
N VAL A 498 11.55 3.39 32.77
CA VAL A 498 10.98 4.69 33.14
C VAL A 498 10.44 5.43 31.93
N PHE A 499 11.11 5.31 30.78
CA PHE A 499 10.64 5.93 29.55
C PHE A 499 9.66 5.03 28.77
N SER A 500 9.45 3.76 29.13
CA SER A 500 8.54 2.87 28.37
C SER A 500 7.08 3.34 28.32
N PRO A 501 6.52 4.06 29.33
CA PRO A 501 5.18 4.65 29.22
C PRO A 501 5.04 5.64 28.07
N SER A 502 6.13 6.25 27.59
CA SER A 502 6.07 7.12 26.40
C SER A 502 5.62 6.37 25.15
N LEU A 503 5.97 5.08 25.02
CA LEU A 503 5.49 4.24 23.92
C LEU A 503 4.00 3.92 24.05
N LEU A 504 3.50 3.77 25.28
CA LEU A 504 2.06 3.63 25.53
C LEU A 504 1.33 4.95 25.24
N ALA A 505 1.97 6.09 25.52
CA ALA A 505 1.46 7.39 25.14
C ALA A 505 1.42 7.57 23.62
N VAL A 506 2.35 7.02 22.84
CA VAL A 506 2.23 6.98 21.36
C VAL A 506 0.96 6.22 20.95
N ILE A 507 0.70 5.04 21.53
CA ILE A 507 -0.54 4.28 21.25
C ILE A 507 -1.79 5.09 21.61
N HIS A 508 -1.76 5.85 22.71
CA HIS A 508 -2.91 6.60 23.18
C HIS A 508 -3.12 7.93 22.44
N LEU A 509 -2.04 8.66 22.12
CA LEU A 509 -2.04 9.91 21.37
C LEU A 509 -2.58 9.69 19.96
N THR A 510 -2.17 8.61 19.29
CA THR A 510 -2.71 8.30 17.96
C THR A 510 -4.18 7.88 18.03
N TYR A 511 -4.59 7.09 19.03
CA TYR A 511 -6.00 6.74 19.26
C TYR A 511 -6.90 7.95 19.60
N THR A 512 -6.34 8.98 20.25
CA THR A 512 -7.07 10.23 20.53
C THR A 512 -7.07 11.17 19.34
N MET A 513 -5.98 11.21 18.56
CA MET A 513 -5.92 11.98 17.31
C MET A 513 -6.83 11.41 16.22
N GLU A 514 -7.05 10.09 16.16
CA GLU A 514 -8.01 9.45 15.25
C GLU A 514 -9.47 9.82 15.62
N LYS A 515 -9.74 10.08 16.91
CA LYS A 515 -11.04 10.57 17.39
C LYS A 515 -11.22 12.08 17.18
N ASP A 516 -10.13 12.85 17.21
CA ASP A 516 -10.13 14.31 17.01
C ASP A 516 -9.96 14.74 15.53
N GLN A 517 -9.43 13.89 14.64
CA GLN A 517 -9.28 14.19 13.20
C GLN A 517 -10.61 14.34 12.47
N ASP A 518 -11.66 13.75 13.03
CA ASP A 518 -13.03 13.86 12.56
C ASP A 518 -13.73 15.14 13.04
N THR A 519 -13.14 15.93 13.92
CA THR A 519 -13.72 17.19 14.40
C THR A 519 -12.67 18.29 14.43
N HIS A 520 -12.72 19.17 13.43
CA HIS A 520 -11.94 20.38 13.40
C HIS A 520 -12.26 21.27 14.62
N PRO A 521 -11.30 22.09 15.11
CA PRO A 521 -11.48 22.94 16.30
C PRO A 521 -12.60 23.99 16.18
N ASP A 522 -13.16 24.18 14.98
CA ASP A 522 -14.34 25.00 14.70
C ASP A 522 -15.68 24.25 14.91
N GLY A 523 -15.63 22.97 15.31
CA GLY A 523 -16.80 22.12 15.50
C GLY A 523 -17.31 21.47 14.21
N SER A 524 -16.54 21.44 13.13
CA SER A 524 -16.90 20.77 11.87
C SER A 524 -16.33 19.35 11.75
N LYS A 525 -17.10 18.44 11.15
CA LYS A 525 -16.75 17.06 10.85
C LYS A 525 -16.51 16.83 9.36
N MET A 526 -15.40 16.17 9.05
CA MET A 526 -15.06 15.76 7.69
C MET A 526 -15.68 14.39 7.38
N LEU A 527 -16.29 14.23 6.21
CA LEU A 527 -16.84 12.97 5.73
C LEU A 527 -16.19 12.64 4.39
N ILE A 528 -15.74 11.39 4.23
CA ILE A 528 -15.02 10.92 3.04
C ILE A 528 -15.96 10.11 2.14
N ALA A 529 -15.94 10.40 0.84
CA ALA A 529 -16.73 9.71 -0.19
C ALA A 529 -15.87 9.15 -1.30
N GLN A 530 -16.12 7.91 -1.71
CA GLN A 530 -15.43 7.27 -2.82
C GLN A 530 -16.38 6.45 -3.70
N CYS A 531 -16.16 6.49 -5.02
CA CYS A 531 -16.81 5.57 -5.95
C CYS A 531 -16.06 4.24 -6.05
N TYR A 532 -16.68 3.22 -6.65
CA TYR A 532 -16.08 1.88 -6.76
C TYR A 532 -14.69 1.85 -7.42
N CYS A 533 -14.51 2.53 -8.55
CA CYS A 533 -13.23 2.55 -9.27
C CYS A 533 -12.20 3.52 -8.66
N LYS A 534 -12.58 4.27 -7.62
CA LYS A 534 -11.76 5.30 -6.94
C LYS A 534 -11.27 6.46 -7.82
N ALA A 535 -11.76 6.57 -9.06
CA ALA A 535 -11.46 7.72 -9.92
C ALA A 535 -12.08 9.02 -9.36
N VAL A 536 -13.19 8.89 -8.63
CA VAL A 536 -13.82 9.97 -7.86
C VAL A 536 -13.63 9.68 -6.38
N HIS A 537 -12.94 10.60 -5.71
CA HIS A 537 -12.67 10.58 -4.27
C HIS A 537 -12.64 12.04 -3.77
N PHE A 538 -13.47 12.34 -2.77
CA PHE A 538 -13.57 13.70 -2.22
C PHE A 538 -13.97 13.67 -0.74
N THR A 539 -13.76 14.80 -0.08
CA THR A 539 -14.26 15.08 1.27
C THR A 539 -15.35 16.14 1.24
N ILE A 540 -16.23 16.09 2.23
CA ILE A 540 -17.09 17.22 2.60
C ILE A 540 -16.85 17.54 4.06
N THR A 541 -16.89 18.82 4.41
CA THR A 541 -16.77 19.26 5.79
C THR A 541 -18.08 19.90 6.20
N VAL A 542 -18.74 19.35 7.21
CA VAL A 542 -20.06 19.79 7.69
C VAL A 542 -19.98 20.14 9.17
N LEU A 543 -20.72 21.14 9.63
CA LEU A 543 -20.78 21.44 11.07
C LEU A 543 -21.42 20.26 11.82
N THR A 544 -20.84 19.88 12.97
CA THR A 544 -21.37 18.78 13.80
C THR A 544 -22.81 19.06 14.25
N SER A 545 -23.19 20.33 14.40
CA SER A 545 -24.57 20.77 14.69
C SER A 545 -25.58 20.49 13.56
N SER A 546 -25.10 20.26 12.33
CA SER A 546 -25.93 19.90 11.17
C SER A 546 -26.14 18.40 11.04
N LEU A 547 -25.43 17.59 11.83
CA LEU A 547 -25.61 16.15 11.88
C LEU A 547 -26.77 15.79 12.82
N PRO A 548 -27.58 14.76 12.49
CA PRO A 548 -27.49 13.92 11.30
C PRO A 548 -28.04 14.61 10.03
N LEU A 549 -27.41 14.36 8.88
CA LEU A 549 -27.91 14.84 7.58
C LEU A 549 -29.15 14.07 7.17
N LYS A 550 -30.16 14.80 6.68
CA LYS A 550 -31.45 14.23 6.30
C LYS A 550 -31.34 13.51 4.96
N VAL A 551 -31.63 12.22 4.94
CA VAL A 551 -31.69 11.42 3.71
C VAL A 551 -33.14 11.18 3.31
N HIS A 552 -33.42 11.36 2.02
CA HIS A 552 -34.72 11.04 1.43
C HIS A 552 -34.56 10.10 0.23
N LEU A 553 -35.50 9.17 0.09
CA LEU A 553 -35.52 8.17 -0.98
C LEU A 553 -36.41 8.67 -2.11
N CYS A 554 -35.82 9.09 -3.22
CA CYS A 554 -36.57 9.61 -4.37
C CYS A 554 -36.94 8.47 -5.34
N HIS A 555 -38.24 8.33 -5.58
CA HIS A 555 -38.84 7.30 -6.44
C HIS A 555 -39.28 7.85 -7.81
N CYS A 556 -38.95 9.09 -8.16
CA CYS A 556 -39.42 9.66 -9.42
C CYS A 556 -38.85 8.90 -10.63
N SER A 557 -39.62 8.89 -11.72
CA SER A 557 -39.24 8.22 -12.96
C SER A 557 -37.89 8.71 -13.49
N ILE A 558 -37.61 10.02 -13.37
CA ILE A 558 -36.33 10.61 -13.76
C ILE A 558 -35.19 9.94 -12.98
N CYS A 559 -35.21 9.93 -11.64
CA CYS A 559 -34.16 9.33 -10.82
C CYS A 559 -33.98 7.84 -11.12
N ARG A 560 -35.05 7.06 -11.27
CA ARG A 560 -34.92 5.63 -11.62
C ARG A 560 -34.25 5.42 -12.98
N TYR A 561 -34.73 6.12 -14.00
CA TYR A 561 -34.30 5.92 -15.39
C TYR A 561 -32.89 6.44 -15.68
N THR A 562 -32.40 7.35 -14.84
CA THR A 562 -31.06 7.92 -14.95
C THR A 562 -30.02 7.15 -14.14
N HIS A 563 -30.42 6.34 -13.16
CA HIS A 563 -29.49 5.56 -12.33
C HIS A 563 -29.57 4.05 -12.59
N GLY A 564 -30.71 3.56 -13.08
CA GLY A 564 -30.98 2.13 -13.21
C GLY A 564 -31.40 1.46 -11.89
N THR A 565 -31.71 2.21 -10.84
CA THR A 565 -32.08 1.69 -9.52
C THR A 565 -33.58 1.90 -9.22
N LEU A 566 -34.09 1.22 -8.20
CA LEU A 566 -35.50 1.36 -7.77
C LEU A 566 -35.79 2.73 -7.15
N CYS A 567 -34.81 3.32 -6.45
CA CYS A 567 -34.83 4.68 -5.94
C CYS A 567 -33.39 5.18 -5.70
N ILE A 568 -33.24 6.44 -5.28
CA ILE A 568 -31.95 7.05 -4.92
C ILE A 568 -32.02 7.70 -3.55
N PHE A 569 -30.91 7.60 -2.81
CA PHE A 569 -30.73 8.10 -1.44
C PHE A 569 -30.05 9.47 -1.50
N HIS A 570 -30.87 10.52 -1.54
CA HIS A 570 -30.40 11.89 -1.63
C HIS A 570 -30.22 12.49 -0.24
N ALA A 571 -29.03 13.07 -0.01
CA ALA A 571 -28.72 13.85 1.18
C ALA A 571 -28.40 15.29 0.77
N PRO A 572 -29.32 16.25 0.96
CA PRO A 572 -29.05 17.66 0.77
C PRO A 572 -27.98 18.13 1.75
N LEU A 573 -26.96 18.81 1.26
CA LEU A 573 -25.93 19.44 2.09
C LEU A 573 -26.41 20.82 2.56
N PRO A 574 -25.90 21.32 3.70
CA PRO A 574 -26.07 22.72 4.08
C PRO A 574 -25.53 23.66 2.99
N SER A 575 -26.16 24.81 2.81
CA SER A 575 -25.77 25.74 1.76
C SER A 575 -24.30 26.18 1.90
N GLY A 576 -23.59 26.23 0.77
CA GLY A 576 -22.16 26.55 0.72
C GLY A 576 -21.21 25.38 1.04
N VAL A 577 -21.71 24.19 1.40
CA VAL A 577 -20.90 22.97 1.52
C VAL A 577 -20.85 22.27 0.16
N ALA A 578 -19.64 22.06 -0.36
CA ALA A 578 -19.40 21.41 -1.65
C ALA A 578 -18.30 20.33 -1.55
N PRO A 579 -18.29 19.34 -2.47
CA PRO A 579 -17.23 18.35 -2.58
C PRO A 579 -15.82 18.95 -2.79
N SER A 580 -14.87 18.58 -1.94
CA SER A 580 -13.45 18.90 -2.08
C SER A 580 -12.67 17.68 -2.56
N PHE A 581 -12.25 17.68 -3.83
CA PHE A 581 -11.63 16.50 -4.45
C PHE A 581 -10.18 16.26 -3.99
N ILE A 582 -9.83 15.00 -3.75
CA ILE A 582 -8.49 14.58 -3.32
C ILE A 582 -7.70 14.10 -4.54
N SER A 583 -6.53 14.70 -4.80
CA SER A 583 -5.67 14.34 -5.94
C SER A 583 -5.36 12.82 -5.98
N PRO A 584 -5.48 12.15 -7.15
CA PRO A 584 -5.66 12.72 -8.50
C PRO A 584 -7.12 12.97 -8.92
N SER A 585 -8.10 12.74 -8.05
CA SER A 585 -9.52 13.01 -8.35
C SER A 585 -9.74 14.50 -8.60
N SER A 586 -10.61 14.81 -9.55
CA SER A 586 -11.07 16.17 -9.84
C SER A 586 -12.44 16.14 -10.51
N LEU A 587 -13.02 17.32 -10.78
CA LEU A 587 -14.25 17.45 -11.58
C LEU A 587 -14.15 16.77 -12.95
N SER A 588 -12.95 16.61 -13.54
CA SER A 588 -12.78 15.92 -14.83
C SER A 588 -13.04 14.42 -14.77
N ALA A 589 -13.05 13.83 -13.57
CA ALA A 589 -13.43 12.42 -13.36
C ALA A 589 -14.95 12.21 -13.36
N LEU A 590 -15.73 13.29 -13.45
CA LEU A 590 -17.19 13.27 -13.46
C LEU A 590 -17.74 13.55 -14.86
N THR A 591 -18.87 12.93 -15.17
CA THR A 591 -19.70 13.27 -16.31
C THR A 591 -20.94 14.00 -15.80
N ALA A 592 -21.21 15.18 -16.37
CA ALA A 592 -22.40 15.96 -16.07
C ALA A 592 -23.56 15.53 -16.99
N TYR A 593 -24.76 15.38 -16.42
CA TYR A 593 -25.98 15.12 -17.17
C TYR A 593 -27.09 16.10 -16.78
N ARG A 594 -27.69 16.73 -17.79
CA ARG A 594 -28.81 17.67 -17.63
C ARG A 594 -29.86 17.39 -18.69
N HIS A 595 -31.12 17.34 -18.28
CA HIS A 595 -32.27 17.27 -19.19
C HIS A 595 -32.96 18.64 -19.28
N ALA A 596 -33.77 18.85 -20.32
CA ALA A 596 -34.28 20.18 -20.68
C ALA A 596 -35.06 20.91 -19.56
N THR A 597 -35.73 20.17 -18.69
CA THR A 597 -36.55 20.70 -17.58
C THR A 597 -35.89 20.51 -16.21
N ALA A 598 -34.60 20.17 -16.15
CA ALA A 598 -33.91 19.92 -14.89
C ALA A 598 -33.66 21.22 -14.13
N SER A 599 -33.93 21.21 -12.81
CA SER A 599 -33.55 22.25 -11.86
C SER A 599 -32.17 22.02 -11.22
N SER A 600 -31.51 20.91 -11.55
CA SER A 600 -30.17 20.55 -11.11
C SER A 600 -29.35 19.88 -12.22
N THR A 601 -28.03 19.95 -12.10
CA THR A 601 -27.07 19.21 -12.93
C THR A 601 -26.61 17.97 -12.17
N ARG A 602 -26.76 16.80 -12.78
CA ARG A 602 -26.32 15.54 -12.19
C ARG A 602 -24.86 15.25 -12.47
N TYR A 603 -24.15 14.73 -11.49
CA TYR A 603 -22.79 14.21 -11.64
C TYR A 603 -22.68 12.73 -11.27
N PHE A 604 -21.99 11.99 -12.13
CA PHE A 604 -21.63 10.60 -11.90
C PHE A 604 -20.20 10.32 -12.37
N CYS A 605 -19.59 9.26 -11.83
CA CYS A 605 -18.24 8.86 -12.21
C CYS A 605 -18.18 8.43 -13.68
N SER A 606 -17.27 9.05 -14.44
CA SER A 606 -17.07 8.77 -15.88
C SER A 606 -16.61 7.35 -16.19
N THR A 607 -16.08 6.64 -15.19
CA THR A 607 -15.49 5.30 -15.32
C THR A 607 -16.41 4.19 -14.85
N CYS A 608 -17.07 4.34 -13.70
CA CYS A 608 -17.87 3.26 -13.09
C CYS A 608 -19.34 3.60 -12.88
N SER A 609 -19.84 4.73 -13.39
CA SER A 609 -21.24 5.18 -13.29
C SER A 609 -21.75 5.59 -11.91
N CYS A 610 -20.91 5.53 -10.88
CA CYS A 610 -21.32 5.85 -9.52
C CYS A 610 -21.94 7.24 -9.45
N HIS A 611 -23.19 7.31 -9.00
CA HIS A 611 -23.83 8.58 -8.75
C HIS A 611 -23.17 9.29 -7.57
N ILE A 612 -22.79 10.55 -7.78
CA ILE A 612 -22.09 11.36 -6.79
C ILE A 612 -23.05 12.33 -6.13
N GLY A 613 -23.83 13.03 -6.95
CA GLY A 613 -24.81 13.99 -6.48
C GLY A 613 -25.33 14.87 -7.61
N ASP A 614 -26.30 15.69 -7.25
CA ASP A 614 -26.91 16.72 -8.08
C ASP A 614 -26.54 18.10 -7.52
N GLN A 615 -26.14 19.04 -8.37
CA GLN A 615 -25.91 20.44 -8.02
C GLN A 615 -27.05 21.29 -8.54
N GLY A 616 -27.71 22.06 -7.68
CA GLY A 616 -28.78 22.97 -8.09
C GLY A 616 -28.30 24.04 -9.06
N ILE A 617 -29.16 24.44 -10.01
CA ILE A 617 -28.80 25.43 -11.04
C ILE A 617 -28.97 26.87 -10.54
N GLU A 618 -29.92 27.09 -9.63
CA GLU A 618 -30.27 28.44 -9.14
C GLU A 618 -29.56 28.78 -7.83
N ASP A 619 -29.30 27.80 -6.97
CA ASP A 619 -28.74 27.94 -5.63
C ASP A 619 -27.31 27.39 -5.48
N ASP A 620 -26.78 26.69 -6.50
CA ASP A 620 -25.49 25.97 -6.50
C ASP A 620 -25.34 24.93 -5.36
N ASP A 621 -26.41 24.64 -4.63
CA ASP A 621 -26.41 23.74 -3.48
C ASP A 621 -26.31 22.28 -3.93
N TRP A 622 -25.57 21.49 -3.15
CA TRP A 622 -25.30 20.09 -3.46
C TRP A 622 -26.26 19.14 -2.74
N VAL A 623 -26.80 18.18 -3.50
CA VAL A 623 -27.52 17.02 -3.00
C VAL A 623 -26.72 15.77 -3.37
N ILE A 624 -26.02 15.20 -2.41
CA ILE A 624 -25.12 14.07 -2.62
C ILE A 624 -25.82 12.72 -2.48
N SER A 625 -25.21 11.66 -3.02
CA SER A 625 -25.58 10.29 -2.68
C SER A 625 -25.04 9.93 -1.30
N ALA A 626 -25.92 9.55 -0.36
CA ALA A 626 -25.47 9.05 0.95
C ALA A 626 -24.70 7.72 0.86
N SER A 627 -24.88 6.97 -0.23
CA SER A 627 -24.42 5.59 -0.37
C SER A 627 -22.92 5.43 -0.66
N ILE A 628 -22.22 6.53 -0.96
CA ILE A 628 -20.80 6.53 -1.37
C ILE A 628 -19.85 6.93 -0.24
N PHE A 629 -20.40 7.25 0.93
CA PHE A 629 -19.63 7.67 2.10
C PHE A 629 -19.29 6.48 2.99
N ASP A 630 -18.13 6.56 3.65
CA ASP A 630 -17.72 5.56 4.65
C ASP A 630 -18.29 5.87 6.05
N ALA A 631 -19.06 6.97 6.14
CA ALA A 631 -19.71 7.48 7.32
C ALA A 631 -20.88 6.57 7.74
N ASN A 632 -20.56 5.54 8.53
CA ASN A 632 -21.43 4.74 9.41
C ASN A 632 -20.69 3.50 10.00
N LYS A 633 -19.37 3.37 9.78
CA LYS A 633 -18.55 2.29 10.36
C LYS A 633 -18.26 2.44 11.86
N ASP A 634 -18.42 3.65 12.41
CA ASP A 634 -18.06 3.97 13.80
C ASP A 634 -19.28 4.01 14.73
N ASP A 635 -19.11 3.57 15.99
CA ASP A 635 -20.12 3.52 17.07
C ASP A 635 -20.59 4.91 17.59
N VAL A 636 -20.86 5.87 16.70
CA VAL A 636 -21.25 7.27 16.98
C VAL A 636 -22.57 7.58 16.26
N PRO A 637 -23.49 8.44 16.78
CA PRO A 637 -24.83 8.65 16.20
C PRO A 637 -24.81 8.83 14.67
N SER A 638 -25.68 8.07 14.00
CA SER A 638 -25.79 7.91 12.54
C SER A 638 -25.59 9.24 11.81
N VAL A 639 -24.59 9.35 10.93
CA VAL A 639 -24.36 10.54 10.10
C VAL A 639 -25.57 10.82 9.20
N TRP A 640 -26.30 9.77 8.85
CA TRP A 640 -27.47 9.78 8.00
C TRP A 640 -28.75 9.53 8.81
N ASP A 641 -29.75 10.38 8.63
CA ASP A 641 -31.11 10.16 9.13
C ASP A 641 -32.05 9.95 7.93
N ILE A 642 -32.33 8.69 7.62
CA ILE A 642 -33.28 8.30 6.57
C ILE A 642 -34.69 8.59 7.07
N ARG A 643 -35.35 9.61 6.51
CA ARG A 643 -36.61 10.15 7.05
C ARG A 643 -37.86 9.85 6.25
N GLN A 644 -37.73 9.79 4.93
CA GLN A 644 -38.90 9.83 4.06
C GLN A 644 -38.68 9.26 2.67
N HIS A 645 -39.76 8.75 2.09
CA HIS A 645 -39.92 8.50 0.67
C HIS A 645 -40.53 9.71 -0.03
N VAL A 646 -40.02 10.02 -1.21
CA VAL A 646 -40.43 11.16 -2.02
C VAL A 646 -40.82 10.71 -3.41
N ASN A 647 -41.89 11.28 -3.98
CA ASN A 647 -42.37 11.00 -5.34
C ASN A 647 -42.82 9.53 -5.56
N THR A 648 -43.39 8.88 -4.53
CA THR A 648 -43.89 7.51 -4.62
C THR A 648 -45.03 7.35 -5.63
N HIS A 649 -45.81 8.39 -5.91
CA HIS A 649 -46.84 8.34 -6.98
C HIS A 649 -46.26 8.07 -8.38
N SER A 650 -44.96 8.30 -8.59
CA SER A 650 -44.27 7.95 -9.84
C SER A 650 -43.88 6.46 -9.93
N ALA A 651 -44.01 5.72 -8.84
CA ALA A 651 -43.82 4.28 -8.74
C ALA A 651 -45.20 3.61 -8.71
N LEU A 652 -45.87 3.59 -9.87
CA LEU A 652 -47.12 2.85 -10.04
C LEU A 652 -46.90 1.37 -9.68
N GLY A 653 -47.93 0.71 -9.16
CA GLY A 653 -47.84 -0.70 -8.73
C GLY A 653 -46.98 -0.95 -7.50
N GLY A 654 -46.56 0.10 -6.79
CA GLY A 654 -45.75 -0.02 -5.58
C GLY A 654 -44.27 0.26 -5.80
N GLY A 655 -43.40 -0.24 -4.92
CA GLY A 655 -41.95 -0.12 -5.08
C GLY A 655 -41.20 -0.34 -3.79
N LEU A 656 -39.95 0.15 -3.73
CA LEU A 656 -39.13 -0.01 -2.52
C LEU A 656 -39.77 0.63 -1.27
N TYR A 657 -40.65 1.63 -1.44
CA TYR A 657 -41.35 2.24 -0.31
C TYR A 657 -42.37 1.32 0.37
N ASP A 658 -42.89 0.31 -0.34
CA ASP A 658 -43.77 -0.71 0.25
C ASP A 658 -42.96 -1.78 1.01
N TRP A 659 -41.72 -2.03 0.56
CA TRP A 659 -40.79 -2.94 1.22
C TRP A 659 -40.04 -2.31 2.38
N LEU A 660 -40.06 -0.97 2.50
CA LEU A 660 -39.31 -0.25 3.52
C LEU A 660 -40.16 0.83 4.21
N PRO A 661 -41.32 0.48 4.79
CA PRO A 661 -42.20 1.47 5.43
C PRO A 661 -41.61 2.07 6.71
N SER A 662 -40.68 1.37 7.36
CA SER A 662 -40.00 1.82 8.57
C SER A 662 -38.56 1.30 8.62
N ILE A 663 -37.70 1.99 9.38
CA ILE A 663 -36.31 1.58 9.66
C ILE A 663 -36.08 1.70 11.16
N ALA A 664 -35.55 0.66 11.80
CA ALA A 664 -35.31 0.61 13.25
C ALA A 664 -36.54 1.00 14.10
N GLY A 665 -37.74 0.63 13.65
CA GLY A 665 -39.01 0.98 14.33
C GLY A 665 -39.54 2.40 14.08
N LYS A 666 -38.84 3.23 13.30
CA LYS A 666 -39.29 4.59 12.91
C LYS A 666 -39.95 4.54 11.52
N GLU A 667 -41.22 4.94 11.44
CA GLU A 667 -41.93 5.05 10.16
C GLU A 667 -41.33 6.14 9.28
N LEU A 668 -41.14 5.81 7.99
CA LEU A 668 -40.69 6.75 6.98
C LEU A 668 -41.89 7.54 6.45
N LYS A 669 -41.78 8.87 6.45
CA LYS A 669 -42.85 9.71 5.90
C LYS A 669 -42.95 9.51 4.39
N VAL A 670 -44.15 9.57 3.83
CA VAL A 670 -44.35 9.61 2.38
C VAL A 670 -44.74 11.02 1.98
N TRP A 671 -43.94 11.65 1.13
CA TRP A 671 -44.22 12.98 0.61
C TRP A 671 -44.31 12.95 -0.92
N ASN A 672 -45.41 13.45 -1.45
CA ASN A 672 -45.62 13.62 -2.88
C ASN A 672 -45.95 15.10 -3.15
N PRO A 673 -45.26 15.78 -4.07
CA PRO A 673 -45.71 17.07 -4.57
C PRO A 673 -47.06 16.91 -5.27
N LYS A 674 -47.76 18.04 -5.55
CA LYS A 674 -49.09 18.07 -6.19
C LYS A 674 -49.17 17.07 -7.37
N PRO A 675 -50.31 16.37 -7.55
CA PRO A 675 -50.41 15.22 -8.43
C PRO A 675 -49.89 15.54 -9.83
N ASP A 676 -48.82 14.88 -10.23
CA ASP A 676 -48.29 14.98 -11.59
C ASP A 676 -49.24 14.23 -12.53
N THR A 677 -50.17 14.98 -13.11
CA THR A 677 -51.23 14.53 -14.04
C THR A 677 -50.73 13.87 -15.34
N LYS A 678 -49.43 13.50 -15.46
CA LYS A 678 -48.81 13.08 -16.72
C LYS A 678 -48.16 11.69 -16.74
N LEU A 679 -48.48 10.79 -15.81
CA LEU A 679 -48.18 9.38 -16.01
C LEU A 679 -49.25 8.72 -16.89
N LYS A 680 -49.05 8.77 -18.21
CA LYS A 680 -49.82 7.93 -19.13
C LYS A 680 -49.43 6.47 -18.88
N LEU A 681 -50.38 5.65 -18.41
CA LEU A 681 -50.29 4.20 -18.49
C LEU A 681 -49.91 3.83 -19.93
N ARG A 682 -48.71 3.27 -20.10
CA ARG A 682 -48.25 2.82 -21.42
C ARG A 682 -48.97 1.52 -21.74
N ARG A 683 -49.34 1.29 -22.99
CA ARG A 683 -49.82 -0.04 -23.41
C ARG A 683 -48.64 -1.01 -23.45
N PRO A 684 -48.85 -2.33 -23.25
CA PRO A 684 -47.82 -3.32 -23.49
C PRO A 684 -47.23 -3.14 -24.88
N GLU A 685 -45.90 -3.20 -24.98
CA GLU A 685 -45.23 -3.11 -26.27
C GLU A 685 -45.26 -4.47 -26.94
N VAL A 686 -45.64 -4.51 -28.22
CA VAL A 686 -45.78 -5.74 -29.00
C VAL A 686 -44.83 -5.67 -30.19
N ARG A 687 -44.07 -6.73 -30.43
CA ARG A 687 -43.21 -6.89 -31.60
C ARG A 687 -44.02 -7.13 -32.87
N ASP A 688 -43.37 -6.99 -34.02
CA ASP A 688 -43.97 -7.27 -35.34
C ASP A 688 -44.48 -8.72 -35.48
N ASP A 689 -43.98 -9.65 -34.66
CA ASP A 689 -44.42 -11.06 -34.59
C ASP A 689 -45.63 -11.29 -33.67
N GLY A 690 -46.22 -10.22 -33.12
CA GLY A 690 -47.38 -10.27 -32.24
C GLY A 690 -47.07 -10.64 -30.78
N LYS A 691 -45.79 -10.83 -30.41
CA LYS A 691 -45.41 -11.15 -29.03
C LYS A 691 -45.17 -9.89 -28.19
N GLU A 692 -45.64 -9.91 -26.95
CA GLU A 692 -45.35 -8.85 -25.98
C GLU A 692 -43.86 -8.82 -25.63
N VAL A 693 -43.35 -7.61 -25.40
CA VAL A 693 -42.00 -7.35 -24.91
C VAL A 693 -41.97 -6.26 -23.85
N LEU A 694 -41.04 -6.37 -22.91
CA LEU A 694 -40.79 -5.34 -21.91
C LEU A 694 -39.61 -4.48 -22.31
N ARG A 695 -39.83 -3.18 -22.46
CA ARG A 695 -38.76 -2.22 -22.78
C ARG A 695 -37.95 -1.86 -21.54
N ALA A 696 -36.64 -1.95 -21.66
CA ALA A 696 -35.66 -1.39 -20.74
C ALA A 696 -34.99 -0.18 -21.41
N GLN A 697 -35.11 1.01 -20.82
CA GLN A 697 -34.60 2.24 -21.42
C GLN A 697 -34.08 3.22 -20.36
N CYS A 698 -32.92 3.81 -20.58
CA CYS A 698 -32.41 4.90 -19.74
C CYS A 698 -33.11 6.24 -20.05
N HIS A 699 -32.96 7.24 -19.19
CA HIS A 699 -33.67 8.51 -19.32
C HIS A 699 -33.33 9.26 -20.62
N CYS A 700 -32.04 9.31 -21.01
CA CYS A 700 -31.63 9.99 -22.23
C CYS A 700 -31.97 9.22 -23.52
N GLY A 701 -32.48 7.99 -23.42
CA GLY A 701 -32.77 7.13 -24.57
C GLY A 701 -31.54 6.53 -25.28
N GLY A 702 -30.32 6.91 -24.88
CA GLY A 702 -29.07 6.42 -25.50
C GLY A 702 -28.82 4.93 -25.31
N VAL A 703 -29.43 4.31 -24.29
CA VAL A 703 -29.50 2.85 -24.13
C VAL A 703 -30.97 2.44 -24.09
N SER A 704 -31.37 1.58 -25.03
CA SER A 704 -32.72 1.02 -25.10
C SER A 704 -32.67 -0.39 -25.68
N PHE A 705 -33.35 -1.32 -25.03
CA PHE A 705 -33.56 -2.68 -25.53
C PHE A 705 -34.89 -3.24 -25.03
N THR A 706 -35.26 -4.39 -25.56
CA THR A 706 -36.47 -5.13 -25.15
C THR A 706 -36.10 -6.50 -24.63
N ILE A 707 -36.87 -6.99 -23.68
CA ILE A 707 -36.78 -8.37 -23.17
C ILE A 707 -38.07 -9.11 -23.49
N SER A 708 -37.94 -10.35 -23.96
CA SER A 708 -39.07 -11.25 -24.16
C SER A 708 -39.38 -12.07 -22.91
N ARG A 709 -40.58 -12.64 -22.84
CA ARG A 709 -40.92 -13.65 -21.82
C ARG A 709 -40.09 -14.93 -22.02
N PRO A 710 -39.93 -15.78 -20.99
CA PRO A 710 -39.41 -17.13 -21.17
C PRO A 710 -40.22 -17.88 -22.24
N SER A 711 -39.52 -18.55 -23.16
CA SER A 711 -40.13 -19.28 -24.29
C SER A 711 -39.40 -20.61 -24.54
N ALA A 712 -39.81 -21.43 -25.51
CA ALA A 712 -39.11 -22.69 -25.80
C ALA A 712 -37.64 -22.44 -26.16
N GLY A 713 -36.71 -23.23 -25.61
CA GLY A 713 -35.25 -23.08 -25.81
C GLY A 713 -34.47 -22.42 -24.66
N VAL A 714 -35.12 -22.06 -23.55
CA VAL A 714 -34.45 -21.60 -22.31
C VAL A 714 -34.59 -22.59 -21.15
N GLU A 715 -34.77 -23.89 -21.44
CA GLU A 715 -34.98 -24.93 -20.43
C GLU A 715 -33.80 -25.07 -19.46
N SER A 716 -32.58 -24.76 -19.91
CA SER A 716 -31.38 -24.73 -19.06
C SER A 716 -31.32 -23.56 -18.08
N TYR A 717 -32.21 -22.57 -18.22
CA TYR A 717 -32.38 -21.45 -17.30
C TYR A 717 -33.55 -21.64 -16.32
N LYS A 718 -34.04 -22.87 -16.11
CA LYS A 718 -35.17 -23.17 -15.20
C LYS A 718 -35.00 -22.53 -13.80
N ASP A 719 -33.76 -22.41 -13.33
CA ASP A 719 -33.33 -21.81 -12.07
C ASP A 719 -33.57 -20.28 -11.99
N TRP A 720 -33.71 -19.63 -13.15
CA TRP A 720 -33.86 -18.19 -13.35
C TRP A 720 -35.25 -17.81 -13.88
N ILE A 721 -36.11 -18.80 -14.06
CA ILE A 721 -37.53 -18.64 -14.41
C ILE A 721 -38.36 -18.81 -13.14
N SER A 722 -39.49 -18.13 -13.06
CA SER A 722 -40.36 -18.24 -11.89
C SER A 722 -40.89 -19.66 -11.71
N PRO A 723 -40.78 -20.25 -10.50
CA PRO A 723 -41.26 -21.60 -10.23
C PRO A 723 -42.79 -21.68 -10.15
N THR A 724 -43.46 -20.55 -9.93
CA THR A 724 -44.92 -20.45 -9.81
C THR A 724 -45.56 -19.97 -11.11
N GLU A 725 -44.86 -19.14 -11.90
CA GLU A 725 -45.39 -18.53 -13.12
C GLU A 725 -44.34 -18.64 -14.27
N PRO A 726 -44.32 -19.74 -15.04
CA PRO A 726 -43.26 -20.01 -16.03
C PRO A 726 -43.05 -18.96 -17.13
N ASN A 727 -43.95 -17.99 -17.26
CA ASN A 727 -43.88 -16.86 -18.19
C ASN A 727 -43.19 -15.61 -17.60
N LYS A 728 -42.60 -15.70 -16.39
CA LYS A 728 -41.89 -14.61 -15.69
C LYS A 728 -40.44 -14.95 -15.39
N TRP A 729 -39.59 -13.92 -15.39
CA TRP A 729 -38.17 -14.02 -15.00
C TRP A 729 -38.00 -13.80 -13.50
N MET A 730 -36.95 -14.38 -12.91
CA MET A 730 -36.61 -14.10 -11.52
C MET A 730 -35.96 -12.72 -11.38
N ALA A 731 -36.26 -12.03 -10.29
CA ALA A 731 -35.63 -10.77 -9.89
C ALA A 731 -35.24 -10.79 -8.41
N GLY A 732 -34.29 -9.93 -8.00
CA GLY A 732 -33.86 -9.84 -6.61
C GLY A 732 -33.24 -8.49 -6.27
N THR A 733 -33.16 -8.21 -4.97
CA THR A 733 -32.44 -7.06 -4.42
C THR A 733 -31.02 -7.44 -4.04
N ASP A 734 -30.08 -6.50 -4.19
CA ASP A 734 -28.67 -6.66 -3.88
C ASP A 734 -28.18 -5.47 -3.05
N THR A 735 -27.57 -5.77 -1.91
CA THR A 735 -27.03 -4.78 -0.96
C THR A 735 -25.51 -4.82 -0.84
N CYS A 736 -24.80 -5.51 -1.77
CA CYS A 736 -23.34 -5.55 -1.74
C CYS A 736 -22.70 -4.17 -1.98
N GLY A 737 -21.53 -3.97 -1.38
CA GLY A 737 -20.72 -2.77 -1.48
C GLY A 737 -20.28 -2.47 -2.91
N ASP A 738 -20.09 -3.51 -3.73
CA ASP A 738 -19.77 -3.36 -5.15
C ASP A 738 -20.91 -2.66 -5.90
N CYS A 739 -22.14 -3.17 -5.79
CA CYS A 739 -23.33 -2.55 -6.38
C CYS A 739 -23.59 -1.18 -5.76
N ARG A 740 -23.39 -1.01 -4.46
CA ARG A 740 -23.58 0.28 -3.78
C ARG A 740 -22.65 1.36 -4.32
N LEU A 741 -21.35 1.09 -4.35
CA LEU A 741 -20.33 2.06 -4.79
C LEU A 741 -20.27 2.21 -6.31
N GLN A 742 -20.91 1.33 -7.06
CA GLN A 742 -21.03 1.42 -8.52
C GLN A 742 -22.28 2.17 -8.95
N THR A 743 -23.41 1.99 -8.27
CA THR A 743 -24.67 2.66 -8.61
C THR A 743 -24.85 3.99 -7.87
N GLY A 744 -24.21 4.14 -6.70
CA GLY A 744 -24.49 5.23 -5.77
C GLY A 744 -25.83 5.05 -5.06
N ALA A 745 -26.28 3.82 -4.80
CA ALA A 745 -27.52 3.50 -4.07
C ALA A 745 -27.32 2.30 -3.14
N HIS A 746 -27.89 2.34 -1.92
CA HIS A 746 -27.76 1.23 -0.95
C HIS A 746 -28.40 -0.08 -1.43
N ILE A 747 -29.41 -0.01 -2.30
CA ILE A 747 -30.21 -1.16 -2.73
C ILE A 747 -30.35 -1.11 -4.24
N THR A 748 -29.92 -2.17 -4.92
CA THR A 748 -30.06 -2.34 -6.37
C THR A 748 -30.99 -3.50 -6.70
N GLY A 749 -31.89 -3.32 -7.67
CA GLY A 749 -32.78 -4.38 -8.16
C GLY A 749 -32.28 -4.95 -9.49
N TRP A 750 -32.14 -6.27 -9.57
CA TRP A 750 -31.67 -6.98 -10.75
C TRP A 750 -32.71 -8.02 -11.22
N ALA A 751 -33.00 -8.04 -12.52
CA ALA A 751 -33.72 -9.13 -13.18
C ALA A 751 -32.72 -10.03 -13.91
N PHE A 752 -32.88 -11.35 -13.86
CA PHE A 752 -31.96 -12.31 -14.44
C PHE A 752 -32.48 -12.78 -15.80
N VAL A 753 -31.86 -12.32 -16.89
CA VAL A 753 -32.36 -12.54 -18.25
C VAL A 753 -31.26 -13.09 -19.17
N PRO A 754 -31.48 -14.20 -19.88
CA PRO A 754 -30.57 -14.71 -20.90
C PRO A 754 -30.41 -13.75 -22.07
N GLN A 755 -29.22 -13.70 -22.69
CA GLN A 755 -28.96 -12.82 -23.82
C GLN A 755 -29.85 -13.16 -25.03
N SER A 756 -30.15 -14.43 -25.27
CA SER A 756 -31.09 -14.87 -26.32
C SER A 756 -32.47 -14.19 -26.22
N CYS A 757 -32.89 -13.79 -25.01
CA CYS A 757 -34.16 -13.09 -24.77
C CYS A 757 -34.06 -11.56 -24.80
N ILE A 758 -32.88 -11.00 -25.08
CA ILE A 758 -32.63 -9.55 -25.16
C ILE A 758 -32.51 -9.14 -26.63
N THR A 759 -33.12 -8.00 -27.00
CA THR A 759 -33.01 -7.47 -28.36
C THR A 759 -32.83 -5.95 -28.37
N PRO A 760 -31.82 -5.42 -29.10
CA PRO A 760 -30.85 -6.17 -29.92
C PRO A 760 -29.90 -7.03 -29.07
N GLN A 761 -29.26 -8.00 -29.70
CA GLN A 761 -28.30 -8.89 -29.04
C GLN A 761 -27.15 -8.08 -28.44
N ILE A 762 -26.79 -8.36 -27.18
CA ILE A 762 -25.76 -7.61 -26.47
C ILE A 762 -24.37 -8.02 -26.99
N PRO A 763 -23.51 -7.08 -27.42
CA PRO A 763 -22.13 -7.36 -27.83
C PRO A 763 -21.25 -7.95 -26.71
N LYS A 764 -20.07 -8.50 -27.06
CA LYS A 764 -19.17 -9.11 -26.07
C LYS A 764 -18.61 -8.09 -25.07
N ASP A 765 -18.32 -6.90 -25.55
CA ASP A 765 -17.83 -5.73 -24.80
C ASP A 765 -18.95 -4.94 -24.10
N LEU A 766 -20.20 -5.42 -24.14
CA LEU A 766 -21.37 -4.81 -23.46
C LEU A 766 -21.71 -3.38 -23.92
N THR A 767 -21.26 -2.98 -25.11
CA THR A 767 -21.55 -1.68 -25.71
C THR A 767 -22.88 -1.73 -26.48
N LEU A 768 -23.92 -1.18 -25.89
CA LEU A 768 -25.25 -1.05 -26.46
C LEU A 768 -25.63 0.44 -26.49
N GLY A 769 -25.72 1.00 -27.70
CA GLY A 769 -25.99 2.42 -27.89
C GLY A 769 -24.89 3.27 -27.26
N THR A 770 -25.24 4.13 -26.30
CA THR A 770 -24.27 4.97 -25.59
C THR A 770 -23.68 4.31 -24.35
N SER A 771 -23.83 3.00 -24.15
CA SER A 771 -23.29 2.34 -22.95
C SER A 771 -21.77 2.22 -22.98
N LYS A 772 -21.16 2.34 -21.81
CA LYS A 772 -19.75 2.07 -21.53
C LYS A 772 -19.66 0.81 -20.68
N MET A 773 -18.56 0.08 -20.84
CA MET A 773 -18.25 -1.10 -20.04
C MET A 773 -17.19 -0.78 -18.99
N PHE A 774 -17.38 -1.33 -17.81
CA PHE A 774 -16.46 -1.24 -16.69
C PHE A 774 -16.29 -2.63 -16.08
N GLN A 775 -15.05 -3.12 -16.03
CA GLN A 775 -14.73 -4.38 -15.38
C GLN A 775 -14.49 -4.13 -13.89
N SER A 776 -15.43 -4.57 -13.05
CA SER A 776 -15.35 -4.35 -11.60
C SER A 776 -14.39 -5.32 -10.93
N THR A 777 -14.40 -6.58 -11.35
CA THR A 777 -13.43 -7.61 -10.92
C THR A 777 -13.04 -8.46 -12.13
N GLU A 778 -12.01 -9.31 -11.99
CA GLU A 778 -11.59 -10.24 -13.06
C GLU A 778 -12.77 -11.05 -13.63
N LYS A 779 -13.77 -11.34 -12.79
CA LYS A 779 -14.92 -12.17 -13.12
C LYS A 779 -16.24 -11.39 -13.32
N VAL A 780 -16.26 -10.07 -13.19
CA VAL A 780 -17.50 -9.28 -13.28
C VAL A 780 -17.32 -8.05 -14.16
N SER A 781 -18.14 -7.98 -15.21
CA SER A 781 -18.21 -6.85 -16.15
C SER A 781 -19.57 -6.16 -16.01
N ARG A 782 -19.57 -4.84 -15.95
CA ARG A 782 -20.77 -4.02 -15.78
C ARG A 782 -20.89 -3.03 -16.92
N SER A 783 -22.10 -2.62 -17.25
CA SER A 783 -22.36 -1.59 -18.25
C SER A 783 -23.28 -0.51 -17.71
N PHE A 784 -23.05 0.71 -18.18
CA PHE A 784 -23.84 1.88 -17.82
C PHE A 784 -23.97 2.83 -19.00
N CYS A 785 -25.00 3.67 -19.03
CA CYS A 785 -25.15 4.71 -20.04
C CYS A 785 -24.08 5.80 -19.86
N GLY A 786 -23.22 6.00 -20.86
CA GLY A 786 -22.18 7.02 -20.84
C GLY A 786 -22.68 8.47 -20.90
N VAL A 787 -23.98 8.68 -21.14
CA VAL A 787 -24.61 10.02 -21.20
C VAL A 787 -25.29 10.37 -19.88
N CYS A 788 -26.18 9.51 -19.37
CA CYS A 788 -26.97 9.82 -18.16
C CYS A 788 -26.53 9.07 -16.89
N GLY A 789 -25.56 8.16 -16.99
CA GLY A 789 -25.01 7.42 -15.85
C GLY A 789 -25.80 6.18 -15.43
N ALA A 790 -26.89 5.84 -16.12
CA ALA A 790 -27.78 4.77 -15.70
C ALA A 790 -27.08 3.41 -15.77
N SER A 791 -27.08 2.67 -14.67
CA SER A 791 -26.64 1.27 -14.64
C SER A 791 -27.56 0.42 -15.52
N VAL A 792 -26.98 -0.46 -16.35
CA VAL A 792 -27.73 -1.22 -17.37
C VAL A 792 -27.64 -2.72 -17.12
N LEU A 793 -26.44 -3.30 -17.25
CA LEU A 793 -26.24 -4.75 -17.14
C LEU A 793 -25.05 -5.07 -16.23
N ALA A 794 -25.11 -6.20 -15.53
CA ALA A 794 -23.94 -6.85 -14.96
C ALA A 794 -23.84 -8.29 -15.46
N PHE A 795 -22.63 -8.73 -15.78
CA PHE A 795 -22.30 -10.06 -16.29
C PHE A 795 -21.21 -10.69 -15.43
N TYR A 796 -21.41 -11.95 -15.06
CA TYR A 796 -20.54 -12.72 -14.18
C TYR A 796 -19.92 -13.87 -14.97
N SER A 797 -18.60 -13.87 -15.15
CA SER A 797 -17.83 -14.90 -15.89
C SER A 797 -17.22 -15.98 -14.98
N GLY A 798 -17.69 -16.11 -13.73
CA GLY A 798 -17.22 -17.11 -12.77
C GLY A 798 -17.73 -18.54 -13.06
N PRO A 799 -17.09 -19.59 -12.51
CA PRO A 799 -17.39 -21.00 -12.83
C PRO A 799 -18.84 -21.44 -12.52
N GLU A 800 -19.54 -20.74 -11.63
CA GLU A 800 -20.94 -21.04 -11.25
C GLU A 800 -22.00 -20.39 -12.17
N ARG A 801 -21.62 -19.40 -13.00
CA ARG A 801 -22.54 -18.67 -13.91
C ARG A 801 -21.95 -18.39 -15.30
N ALA A 802 -20.81 -18.99 -15.62
CA ALA A 802 -20.24 -18.94 -16.97
C ALA A 802 -21.19 -19.64 -17.94
N LEU A 803 -21.32 -19.07 -19.15
CA LEU A 803 -22.14 -19.50 -20.29
C LEU A 803 -23.00 -20.76 -20.01
N ILE A 804 -24.29 -20.57 -19.75
CA ILE A 804 -25.24 -21.68 -19.63
C ILE A 804 -25.62 -22.07 -21.06
N ASP A 805 -25.26 -23.29 -21.49
CA ASP A 805 -25.41 -23.78 -22.87
C ASP A 805 -24.85 -22.84 -23.95
N GLY A 806 -23.76 -22.14 -23.66
CA GLY A 806 -23.15 -21.19 -24.62
C GLY A 806 -23.84 -19.83 -24.70
N ASP A 807 -24.89 -19.58 -23.89
CA ASP A 807 -25.61 -18.31 -23.80
C ASP A 807 -25.32 -17.58 -22.47
N ARG A 808 -25.28 -16.23 -22.52
CA ARG A 808 -24.90 -15.38 -21.38
C ARG A 808 -26.11 -14.99 -20.56
N LEU A 809 -26.04 -15.17 -19.24
CA LEU A 809 -27.03 -14.65 -18.30
C LEU A 809 -26.65 -13.23 -17.86
N PHE A 810 -27.55 -12.26 -18.02
CA PHE A 810 -27.35 -10.89 -17.58
C PHE A 810 -28.22 -10.55 -16.37
N ASN A 811 -27.64 -9.81 -15.43
CA ASN A 811 -28.39 -9.06 -14.44
C ASN A 811 -28.78 -7.72 -15.09
N VAL A 812 -30.07 -7.53 -15.36
CA VAL A 812 -30.63 -6.32 -15.96
C VAL A 812 -31.15 -5.39 -14.87
N ALA A 813 -30.75 -4.13 -14.91
CA ALA A 813 -31.11 -3.14 -13.91
C ALA A 813 -32.62 -2.80 -13.99
N VAL A 814 -33.40 -3.17 -12.97
CA VAL A 814 -34.87 -3.06 -12.97
C VAL A 814 -35.34 -1.61 -13.05
N GLY A 815 -34.54 -0.66 -12.55
CA GLY A 815 -34.86 0.76 -12.65
C GLY A 815 -35.00 1.28 -14.09
N LEU A 816 -34.60 0.50 -15.11
CA LEU A 816 -34.76 0.83 -16.52
C LEU A 816 -36.08 0.36 -17.14
N PHE A 817 -36.84 -0.53 -16.49
CA PHE A 817 -38.04 -1.11 -17.08
C PHE A 817 -39.16 -0.09 -17.28
N ARG A 818 -39.93 -0.28 -18.35
CA ARG A 818 -41.09 0.52 -18.75
C ARG A 818 -42.37 -0.32 -18.68
N ALA A 819 -42.52 -1.05 -17.58
CA ALA A 819 -43.69 -1.87 -17.29
C ALA A 819 -44.93 -0.97 -17.06
N PRO A 820 -46.05 -1.20 -17.78
CA PRO A 820 -47.32 -0.51 -17.56
C PRO A 820 -47.87 -0.63 -16.13
N GLU A 821 -47.70 -1.82 -15.54
CA GLU A 821 -48.24 -2.21 -14.26
C GLU A 821 -47.50 -1.59 -13.08
N GLY A 822 -46.19 -1.31 -13.24
CA GLY A 822 -45.43 -0.66 -12.19
C GLY A 822 -43.93 -0.80 -12.26
N VAL A 823 -43.25 -0.19 -11.27
CA VAL A 823 -41.77 -0.19 -11.18
C VAL A 823 -41.20 -1.59 -10.89
N LEU A 824 -41.97 -2.42 -10.19
CA LEU A 824 -41.56 -3.78 -9.85
C LEU A 824 -41.77 -4.76 -11.01
N ALA A 825 -42.44 -4.33 -12.10
CA ALA A 825 -42.73 -5.12 -13.29
C ALA A 825 -43.30 -6.52 -12.96
N GLU A 826 -44.28 -6.57 -12.06
CA GLU A 826 -44.79 -7.82 -11.47
C GLU A 826 -45.43 -8.77 -12.49
N ASP A 827 -45.89 -8.26 -13.63
CA ASP A 827 -46.41 -9.10 -14.72
C ASP A 827 -45.29 -9.80 -15.50
N TRP A 828 -44.04 -9.36 -15.31
CA TRP A 828 -42.84 -9.88 -15.99
C TRP A 828 -41.85 -10.54 -15.05
N LEU A 829 -41.86 -10.17 -13.77
CA LEU A 829 -40.87 -10.56 -12.79
C LEU A 829 -41.50 -11.24 -11.58
N THR A 830 -40.83 -12.27 -11.08
CA THR A 830 -41.06 -12.83 -9.75
C THR A 830 -39.88 -12.47 -8.85
N TRP A 831 -40.15 -11.71 -7.79
CA TRP A 831 -39.12 -11.21 -6.88
C TRP A 831 -38.74 -12.25 -5.82
N ARG A 832 -37.45 -12.33 -5.50
CA ARG A 832 -36.93 -13.08 -4.36
C ARG A 832 -37.20 -12.30 -3.08
N THR A 833 -38.31 -12.62 -2.41
CA THR A 833 -38.82 -11.89 -1.25
C THR A 833 -38.18 -12.31 0.07
N VAL A 834 -37.66 -13.54 0.16
CA VAL A 834 -37.09 -14.08 1.41
C VAL A 834 -35.56 -13.96 1.50
N LYS A 835 -34.86 -13.82 0.36
CA LYS A 835 -33.39 -13.73 0.28
C LYS A 835 -32.97 -12.44 -0.38
N VAL A 836 -32.62 -11.44 0.43
CA VAL A 836 -31.88 -10.25 -0.03
C VAL A 836 -30.44 -10.68 -0.36
N GLY A 837 -29.91 -10.23 -1.50
CA GLY A 837 -28.55 -10.56 -1.92
C GLY A 837 -27.50 -9.85 -1.07
N TRP A 838 -26.49 -10.58 -0.62
CA TRP A 838 -25.31 -10.06 0.09
C TRP A 838 -25.60 -9.27 1.39
N VAL A 839 -26.61 -9.70 2.15
CA VAL A 839 -27.06 -9.08 3.42
C VAL A 839 -25.90 -8.73 4.36
N GLU A 840 -25.00 -9.67 4.64
CA GLU A 840 -23.88 -9.44 5.56
C GLU A 840 -22.95 -8.31 5.10
N ASN A 841 -22.80 -8.14 3.79
CA ASN A 841 -22.00 -7.05 3.24
C ASN A 841 -22.74 -5.70 3.37
N GLY A 842 -24.05 -5.68 3.14
CA GLY A 842 -24.87 -4.49 3.35
C GLY A 842 -24.94 -4.07 4.83
N LYS A 843 -25.04 -5.03 5.75
CA LYS A 843 -25.11 -4.79 7.20
C LYS A 843 -23.87 -4.10 7.77
N GLN A 844 -22.70 -4.23 7.12
CA GLN A 844 -21.49 -3.51 7.50
C GLN A 844 -21.62 -1.99 7.37
N TYR A 845 -22.61 -1.49 6.63
CA TYR A 845 -22.79 -0.07 6.35
C TYR A 845 -24.06 0.50 6.96
N ASP A 846 -25.15 -0.25 6.93
CA ASP A 846 -26.40 0.13 7.59
C ASP A 846 -27.19 -1.13 7.92
N SER A 847 -26.95 -1.66 9.12
CA SER A 847 -27.62 -2.88 9.59
C SER A 847 -29.13 -2.68 9.69
N ALA A 848 -29.57 -1.53 10.22
CA ALA A 848 -30.97 -1.21 10.40
C ALA A 848 -31.73 -1.13 9.07
N LEU A 849 -31.15 -0.49 8.05
CA LEU A 849 -31.73 -0.41 6.70
C LEU A 849 -31.86 -1.80 6.07
N VAL A 850 -30.81 -2.63 6.15
CA VAL A 850 -30.79 -3.94 5.50
C VAL A 850 -31.73 -4.93 6.21
N GLU A 851 -31.82 -4.87 7.54
CA GLU A 851 -32.77 -5.67 8.32
C GLU A 851 -34.21 -5.27 8.03
N ALA A 852 -34.50 -3.97 7.98
CA ALA A 852 -35.82 -3.46 7.60
C ALA A 852 -36.22 -3.87 6.18
N LEU A 853 -35.27 -3.83 5.23
CA LEU A 853 -35.50 -4.31 3.87
C LEU A 853 -35.82 -5.81 3.84
N ALA A 854 -35.05 -6.63 4.54
CA ALA A 854 -35.26 -8.08 4.59
C ALA A 854 -36.63 -8.43 5.21
N GLU A 855 -37.01 -7.74 6.29
CA GLU A 855 -38.31 -7.94 6.93
C GLU A 855 -39.46 -7.49 6.02
N GLY A 856 -39.36 -6.31 5.40
CA GLY A 856 -40.43 -5.76 4.58
C GLY A 856 -40.59 -6.49 3.24
N THR A 857 -39.51 -6.96 2.63
CA THR A 857 -39.58 -7.85 1.44
C THR A 857 -40.23 -9.18 1.77
N ALA A 858 -39.91 -9.80 2.91
CA ALA A 858 -40.54 -11.05 3.35
C ALA A 858 -42.05 -10.89 3.61
N LYS A 859 -42.45 -9.86 4.38
CA LYS A 859 -43.87 -9.55 4.63
C LYS A 859 -44.64 -9.27 3.34
N TRP A 860 -44.00 -8.57 2.41
CA TRP A 860 -44.60 -8.30 1.11
C TRP A 860 -44.82 -9.59 0.33
N GLY A 861 -43.86 -10.53 0.33
CA GLY A 861 -43.99 -11.85 -0.28
C GLY A 861 -45.16 -12.66 0.29
N GLU A 862 -45.29 -12.72 1.62
CA GLU A 862 -46.41 -13.42 2.29
C GLU A 862 -47.77 -12.89 1.83
N LYS A 863 -47.91 -11.56 1.72
CA LYS A 863 -49.15 -10.89 1.27
C LYS A 863 -49.49 -11.19 -0.19
N HIS A 864 -48.50 -11.43 -1.04
CA HIS A 864 -48.67 -11.69 -2.47
C HIS A 864 -48.67 -13.19 -2.82
N GLY A 865 -48.87 -14.06 -1.84
CA GLY A 865 -49.10 -15.50 -2.05
C GLY A 865 -47.83 -16.34 -2.18
N ASP A 866 -46.67 -15.77 -1.86
CA ASP A 866 -45.37 -16.44 -1.84
C ASP A 866 -45.26 -17.30 -0.57
N LYS A 867 -45.95 -18.45 -0.54
CA LYS A 867 -46.04 -19.36 0.63
C LYS A 867 -44.73 -20.10 0.91
N GLY A 868 -43.61 -19.41 1.07
CA GLY A 868 -42.34 -20.02 1.46
C GLY A 868 -41.89 -21.19 0.56
N LYS A 869 -42.33 -21.23 -0.70
CA LYS A 869 -41.88 -22.24 -1.67
C LYS A 869 -40.69 -21.76 -2.51
N ILE A 870 -40.42 -20.45 -2.52
CA ILE A 870 -39.25 -19.83 -3.16
C ILE A 870 -38.06 -19.80 -2.17
N LEU A 871 -37.96 -20.80 -1.28
CA LEU A 871 -37.10 -20.77 -0.08
C LEU A 871 -35.83 -21.63 -0.15
N GLU A 872 -35.78 -22.70 -0.93
CA GLU A 872 -34.68 -23.70 -0.78
C GLU A 872 -33.91 -24.04 -2.06
N MET A 873 -34.33 -23.53 -3.22
CA MET A 873 -33.60 -23.75 -4.45
C MET A 873 -32.70 -22.54 -4.68
N TYR A 874 -31.39 -22.73 -4.46
CA TYR A 874 -30.23 -22.00 -5.03
C TYR A 874 -29.28 -21.31 -4.04
N PRO A 875 -27.95 -21.58 -4.18
CA PRO A 875 -26.89 -21.06 -3.32
C PRO A 875 -26.77 -19.54 -3.35
#